data_AF-A0A8D3BUB5-F1
#
_entry.id   AF-A0A8D3BUB5-F1
#
_cell.length_a   1.000
_cell.length_b   1.000
_cell.length_c   1.000
_cell.angle_alpha   90.00
_cell.angle_beta   90.00
_cell.angle_gamma   90.00
#
_symmetry.space_group_name_H-M   'P 1'
#
loop_
_entity.id
_entity.type
_entity.pdbx_description
1 polymer ?
#
loop_
_entity_poly.entity_id
_entity_poly.type
_entity_poly.pdbx_seq_one_letter_code
_entity_poly.pdbx_strand_id
1 'polypeptide(L)'
;MFSPRTATPSSGRRQQGRTGGRKSVSAAAGGSLLFSPRRTPLSVRSTPTRVQNHAAADSINYHVQNFGSSLPVKVMEALTMADADDQISVKVNESGWAWMVCGDRLIIWKICQTAVAKMSVCKELQLPASEYVYVADLVAVTSAAPLETATVQSISVLAVATEGTARFWPSLAQEGNYTETDVDLGDFCNFVVAVRGGSFVLSSVKSRLLRANADSLGKLQCRALLQGQGMLSGIGRRVSSLFGILSPPANDTLHSLLWAGGAGCLYTLTSSSLSKWEMDDSWEHQVLSWDARRALTESIADAIWGSESNYEEMKEGANVVYLDMKLSQTGLVVLAAAWHPSDTPCLAYFCLVTLQDNGAAISDHFTVEVTKYNPPFQVRRPAATRLLLPPSPGSTAYLYNEELVFACSRGPVGVCPGDGVRGGGCCTNLPVFFCQNSGLLAVVARESVSILPETMEDSLCSSLVSAMETPTRADPVAQEDKTKLLKAAFLQFCRNDLVGAQTVTDELFPADGDGEEGAELDGVVIQIDLDLVDDYPASDPRWAESVPDGEEETKGLSQYFLIYLCVASITVLLRQVGLLERLGQVTVRSAPMSTRLLLCEHAEKLQAAMVLKNHHTKHAELVNQAIGTALQRNNAAVPPSLTAADVFFREVSQISLVFDCLLEEEERSLKESPVDSVQWAEVVLTVNSIIKDMLQAAGQYRETKASVYRAPENAAAEPEYIPWTASGGVGGVRTVISRQHEIILRSVYPQADSALRGALCEQLVALLDIYLGGCVAQLTSLQQQQRPPGAQQERYNSLEMEYGHRRSELLQPLLELGQYQWVAALAEKYCDFDILVQMCEQTDNQSRLQHYMAKFADQNFADFLFRWYMEKGKRGKLLSQPAAQHQQLASFLQAHQHLSWLHHIHVHDYHSAHRTLYSQANAETRYFVKKKTLLALSKLTALASDLPEDELNKQVDDIVEQERFLLHQETLPRQLLEEKQQNPDTMPLLSAHNLIQLYICDDNRGANEYDYKKALDLLEYIDQEDDVDIDSLKCEIFGKALRRDDWSAADGNDDPLEAAKDSVFVKILLKLTQEGVPLQTYLPDVRELLDSDDLSSFKTKPYFEFVLRANYEHYLQVQM
;
A
#
# COMPACT_ATOMS: atom_id res chain seq x y z
N MET A 1 4.18 -23.13 -59.29
CA MET A 1 3.13 -23.29 -60.32
C MET A 1 1.76 -23.22 -59.63
N PHE A 2 0.74 -22.77 -60.35
CA PHE A 2 -0.71 -22.86 -60.04
C PHE A 2 -1.21 -22.65 -58.59
N SER A 3 -1.78 -21.46 -58.37
CA SER A 3 -3.03 -21.34 -57.58
C SER A 3 -4.22 -21.91 -58.38
N PRO A 4 -5.39 -22.07 -57.75
CA PRO A 4 -6.65 -21.66 -58.38
C PRO A 4 -7.26 -20.41 -57.74
N ARG A 5 -8.16 -19.75 -58.49
CA ARG A 5 -8.98 -18.59 -58.10
C ARG A 5 -10.41 -18.79 -58.64
N THR A 6 -11.32 -17.87 -58.29
CA THR A 6 -12.67 -17.65 -58.86
C THR A 6 -13.76 -18.61 -58.33
N ALA A 7 -15.05 -18.22 -58.23
CA ALA A 7 -15.71 -16.99 -58.68
C ALA A 7 -16.73 -16.42 -57.64
N THR A 8 -17.36 -15.29 -57.97
CA THR A 8 -18.39 -14.54 -57.20
C THR A 8 -19.70 -14.46 -58.03
N PRO A 9 -20.74 -13.62 -57.74
CA PRO A 9 -21.27 -12.99 -56.51
C PRO A 9 -22.81 -13.19 -56.32
N SER A 10 -23.43 -12.64 -55.24
CA SER A 10 -24.55 -11.66 -55.32
C SER A 10 -25.46 -11.58 -54.07
N SER A 11 -26.07 -10.39 -53.85
CA SER A 11 -27.27 -10.05 -53.02
C SER A 11 -27.35 -10.45 -51.53
N GLY A 12 -27.70 -9.58 -50.56
CA GLY A 12 -27.99 -8.14 -50.63
C GLY A 12 -28.61 -7.58 -49.32
N ARG A 13 -28.55 -6.24 -49.12
CA ARG A 13 -29.21 -5.37 -48.10
C ARG A 13 -29.16 -5.81 -46.61
N ARG A 14 -28.40 -5.10 -45.77
CA ARG A 14 -28.79 -3.86 -45.02
C ARG A 14 -29.89 -4.03 -43.95
N GLN A 15 -29.52 -3.81 -42.69
CA GLN A 15 -29.98 -2.61 -41.95
C GLN A 15 -28.99 -2.21 -40.84
N GLN A 16 -29.05 -0.95 -40.41
CA GLN A 16 -28.33 -0.39 -39.25
C GLN A 16 -29.36 0.19 -38.28
N GLY A 17 -29.06 0.17 -36.98
CA GLY A 17 -29.74 0.93 -35.93
C GLY A 17 -28.70 1.58 -35.00
N ARG A 18 -28.96 2.79 -34.50
CA ARG A 18 -27.97 3.61 -33.77
C ARG A 18 -28.67 4.59 -32.81
N THR A 19 -27.99 5.03 -31.75
CA THR A 19 -28.39 6.07 -30.74
C THR A 19 -29.52 5.70 -29.76
N GLY A 20 -29.62 6.27 -28.54
CA GLY A 20 -28.65 7.09 -27.77
C GLY A 20 -29.26 7.97 -26.65
N GLY A 21 -28.54 8.21 -25.53
CA GLY A 21 -28.88 9.07 -24.37
C GLY A 21 -28.22 8.53 -23.08
N ARG A 22 -27.56 9.24 -22.15
CA ARG A 22 -27.77 10.55 -21.43
C ARG A 22 -29.01 10.52 -20.52
N LYS A 23 -29.01 10.84 -19.21
CA LYS A 23 -28.02 11.36 -18.19
C LYS A 23 -28.50 10.82 -16.79
N SER A 24 -27.94 11.05 -15.58
CA SER A 24 -26.86 11.85 -14.95
C SER A 24 -26.37 11.15 -13.65
N VAL A 25 -25.10 11.21 -13.22
CA VAL A 25 -24.42 12.19 -12.32
C VAL A 25 -24.89 12.26 -10.85
N SER A 26 -24.06 11.75 -9.93
CA SER A 26 -23.76 12.28 -8.59
C SER A 26 -22.32 11.89 -8.20
N ALA A 27 -21.63 12.69 -7.38
CA ALA A 27 -20.24 12.48 -6.94
C ALA A 27 -20.19 12.14 -5.42
N ALA A 28 -19.07 11.94 -4.71
CA ALA A 28 -17.64 12.00 -5.04
C ALA A 28 -16.81 11.13 -4.06
N ALA A 29 -15.68 10.58 -4.49
CA ALA A 29 -14.51 10.22 -3.66
C ALA A 29 -13.33 9.84 -4.59
N GLY A 30 -12.14 10.38 -4.37
CA GLY A 30 -10.96 10.14 -5.21
C GLY A 30 -9.91 9.25 -4.52
N GLY A 31 -9.31 8.33 -5.27
CA GLY A 31 -8.23 7.46 -4.78
C GLY A 31 -7.63 6.65 -5.94
N SER A 32 -6.53 7.12 -6.51
CA SER A 32 -5.96 6.55 -7.75
C SER A 32 -4.96 5.42 -7.47
N LEU A 33 -5.41 4.16 -7.59
CA LEU A 33 -4.53 3.00 -7.68
C LEU A 33 -4.45 2.50 -9.13
N LEU A 34 -3.34 2.84 -9.81
CA LEU A 34 -3.01 2.35 -11.15
C LEU A 34 -1.53 1.99 -11.22
N PHE A 35 -1.18 0.74 -10.90
CA PHE A 35 -0.20 -0.08 -11.65
C PHE A 35 -0.25 -1.52 -11.11
N SER A 36 -0.43 -2.50 -11.99
CA SER A 36 -0.32 -3.93 -11.68
C SER A 36 -0.13 -4.72 -12.99
N PRO A 37 1.04 -5.35 -13.23
CA PRO A 37 1.32 -6.04 -14.48
C PRO A 37 0.64 -7.41 -14.54
N ARG A 38 -0.32 -7.59 -15.45
CA ARG A 38 -0.84 -8.93 -15.81
C ARG A 38 0.29 -9.80 -16.37
N ARG A 39 0.54 -10.96 -15.77
CA ARG A 39 1.23 -12.09 -16.42
C ARG A 39 0.31 -13.30 -16.51
N THR A 40 0.18 -13.85 -17.71
CA THR A 40 -0.52 -15.11 -17.99
C THR A 40 0.45 -16.28 -17.85
N PRO A 41 0.11 -17.38 -17.15
CA PRO A 41 0.97 -18.56 -17.08
C PRO A 41 0.90 -19.37 -18.39
N LEU A 42 2.06 -19.71 -18.96
CA LEU A 42 2.21 -20.79 -19.92
C LEU A 42 2.87 -21.98 -19.21
N SER A 43 2.43 -23.20 -19.54
CA SER A 43 2.91 -24.42 -18.88
C SER A 43 4.30 -24.82 -19.37
N VAL A 44 5.23 -25.02 -18.43
CA VAL A 44 6.49 -25.75 -18.64
C VAL A 44 6.65 -26.76 -17.50
N ARG A 45 7.21 -27.93 -17.83
CA ARG A 45 7.20 -29.14 -17.00
C ARG A 45 8.51 -29.27 -16.22
N SER A 46 8.46 -29.36 -14.89
CA SER A 46 9.61 -29.65 -14.02
C SER A 46 9.23 -30.65 -12.91
N THR A 47 10.24 -31.31 -12.34
CA THR A 47 10.09 -32.43 -11.39
C THR A 47 9.82 -31.97 -9.94
N PRO A 48 9.09 -32.76 -9.12
CA PRO A 48 8.64 -32.32 -7.80
C PRO A 48 9.68 -32.54 -6.69
N THR A 49 10.18 -31.44 -6.13
CA THR A 49 10.69 -31.38 -4.74
C THR A 49 9.86 -30.34 -4.00
N ARG A 50 8.79 -30.79 -3.32
CA ARG A 50 7.70 -29.92 -2.87
C ARG A 50 7.34 -30.13 -1.40
N VAL A 51 8.13 -29.54 -0.50
CA VAL A 51 7.56 -29.03 0.76
C VAL A 51 7.01 -27.64 0.45
N GLN A 52 5.72 -27.57 0.12
CA GLN A 52 5.00 -26.30 0.08
C GLN A 52 3.99 -26.31 1.22
N ASN A 53 4.16 -25.38 2.15
CA ASN A 53 3.10 -24.98 3.06
C ASN A 53 2.01 -24.31 2.22
N HIS A 54 1.02 -25.09 1.80
CA HIS A 54 -0.24 -24.53 1.37
C HIS A 54 -0.84 -23.77 2.56
N ALA A 55 -1.20 -22.51 2.36
CA ALA A 55 -1.94 -21.77 3.37
C ALA A 55 -3.24 -22.51 3.66
N ALA A 56 -3.46 -22.86 4.93
CA ALA A 56 -4.74 -23.41 5.37
C ALA A 56 -5.86 -22.42 5.03
N ALA A 57 -7.03 -22.91 4.64
CA ALA A 57 -8.16 -22.05 4.29
C ALA A 57 -8.83 -21.52 5.56
N ASP A 58 -8.19 -20.47 6.09
CA ASP A 58 -8.56 -19.72 7.28
C ASP A 58 -10.03 -19.31 7.24
N SER A 59 -10.85 -19.98 8.06
CA SER A 59 -12.25 -19.60 8.23
C SER A 59 -12.34 -18.49 9.27
N ILE A 60 -13.36 -17.63 9.18
CA ILE A 60 -13.51 -16.47 10.08
C ILE A 60 -13.50 -16.89 11.57
N ASN A 61 -14.06 -18.07 11.87
CA ASN A 61 -14.35 -18.55 13.23
C ASN A 61 -13.44 -19.69 13.73
N TYR A 62 -12.78 -20.43 12.82
CA TYR A 62 -11.94 -21.59 13.15
C TYR A 62 -10.61 -21.55 12.39
N HIS A 63 -9.53 -21.83 13.14
CA HIS A 63 -8.22 -22.13 12.61
C HIS A 63 -8.15 -23.62 12.21
N VAL A 64 -7.48 -23.91 11.09
CA VAL A 64 -7.25 -25.28 10.62
C VAL A 64 -5.74 -25.50 10.59
N GLN A 65 -5.25 -26.49 11.32
CA GLN A 65 -3.81 -26.73 11.51
C GLN A 65 -3.45 -28.20 11.36
N ASN A 66 -2.23 -28.47 10.91
CA ASN A 66 -1.69 -29.83 10.87
C ASN A 66 -1.68 -30.45 12.29
N PHE A 67 -2.13 -31.70 12.42
CA PHE A 67 -2.28 -32.36 13.71
C PHE A 67 -1.28 -33.51 13.89
N GLY A 68 -0.38 -33.33 14.87
CA GLY A 68 0.71 -34.25 15.15
C GLY A 68 1.96 -34.02 14.29
N SER A 69 2.89 -34.96 14.35
CA SER A 69 4.10 -35.00 13.52
C SER A 69 3.79 -35.25 12.05
N SER A 70 4.83 -35.20 11.20
CA SER A 70 4.74 -35.71 9.83
C SER A 70 4.19 -37.14 9.79
N LEU A 71 3.40 -37.45 8.75
CA LEU A 71 2.83 -38.78 8.55
C LEU A 71 3.93 -39.83 8.36
N PRO A 72 3.74 -41.07 8.84
CA PRO A 72 4.69 -42.16 8.63
C PRO A 72 4.94 -42.42 7.14
N VAL A 73 6.18 -42.82 6.80
CA VAL A 73 6.61 -43.06 5.40
C VAL A 73 5.65 -43.98 4.64
N LYS A 74 5.20 -45.09 5.24
CA LYS A 74 4.23 -46.00 4.61
C LYS A 74 2.89 -45.34 4.25
N VAL A 75 2.41 -44.40 5.06
CA VAL A 75 1.19 -43.64 4.76
C VAL A 75 1.44 -42.72 3.56
N MET A 76 2.56 -42.01 3.55
CA MET A 76 2.96 -41.15 2.41
C MET A 76 3.18 -41.95 1.12
N GLU A 77 3.79 -43.14 1.19
CA GLU A 77 3.98 -44.06 0.07
C GLU A 77 2.63 -44.54 -0.47
N ALA A 78 1.70 -44.95 0.40
CA ALA A 78 0.37 -45.36 -0.02
C ALA A 78 -0.43 -44.20 -0.66
N LEU A 79 -0.35 -42.98 -0.11
CA LEU A 79 -0.96 -41.78 -0.72
C LEU A 79 -0.35 -41.41 -2.07
N THR A 80 0.97 -41.62 -2.26
CA THR A 80 1.69 -41.28 -3.49
C THR A 80 1.52 -42.34 -4.59
N MET A 81 1.22 -43.58 -4.21
CA MET A 81 1.02 -44.72 -5.12
C MET A 81 -0.46 -44.99 -5.44
N ALA A 82 -1.40 -44.25 -4.83
CA ALA A 82 -2.83 -44.39 -5.11
C ALA A 82 -3.20 -43.68 -6.42
N ASP A 83 -3.92 -44.39 -7.30
CA ASP A 83 -4.48 -43.83 -8.52
C ASP A 83 -5.73 -42.97 -8.22
N ALA A 84 -6.16 -42.16 -9.19
CA ALA A 84 -7.27 -41.22 -9.00
C ALA A 84 -8.64 -41.88 -8.71
N ASP A 85 -8.78 -43.18 -9.02
CA ASP A 85 -9.97 -43.98 -8.75
C ASP A 85 -9.87 -44.81 -7.45
N ASP A 86 -8.73 -44.81 -6.75
CA ASP A 86 -8.54 -45.58 -5.50
C ASP A 86 -9.31 -44.96 -4.33
N GLN A 87 -10.22 -45.75 -3.75
CA GLN A 87 -10.97 -45.35 -2.56
C GLN A 87 -10.12 -45.53 -1.30
N ILE A 88 -9.58 -44.41 -0.83
CA ILE A 88 -8.87 -44.31 0.46
C ILE A 88 -9.89 -44.04 1.57
N SER A 89 -9.84 -44.81 2.66
CA SER A 89 -10.69 -44.63 3.84
C SER A 89 -9.84 -44.57 5.11
N VAL A 90 -10.06 -43.57 5.96
CA VAL A 90 -9.29 -43.36 7.19
C VAL A 90 -10.21 -43.26 8.41
N LYS A 91 -9.77 -43.82 9.53
CA LYS A 91 -10.46 -43.73 10.82
C LYS A 91 -9.47 -43.28 11.89
N VAL A 92 -9.81 -42.19 12.57
CA VAL A 92 -9.06 -41.65 13.72
C VAL A 92 -9.78 -42.05 15.00
N ASN A 93 -9.05 -42.56 15.98
CA ASN A 93 -9.58 -43.02 17.25
C ASN A 93 -9.07 -42.14 18.42
N GLU A 94 -9.93 -41.95 19.42
CA GLU A 94 -9.69 -41.10 20.59
C GLU A 94 -8.40 -41.45 21.35
N SER A 95 -8.00 -42.72 21.33
CA SER A 95 -6.78 -43.24 21.95
C SER A 95 -5.45 -42.86 21.27
N GLY A 96 -5.49 -41.96 20.27
CA GLY A 96 -4.33 -41.51 19.51
C GLY A 96 -3.81 -42.54 18.51
N TRP A 97 -4.67 -43.47 18.07
CA TRP A 97 -4.38 -44.39 16.96
C TRP A 97 -5.22 -44.01 15.74
N ALA A 98 -4.66 -44.20 14.55
CA ALA A 98 -5.38 -44.08 13.30
C ALA A 98 -5.07 -45.28 12.39
N TRP A 99 -6.02 -45.59 11.51
CA TRP A 99 -5.83 -46.58 10.47
C TRP A 99 -6.40 -46.12 9.13
N MET A 100 -5.67 -46.46 8.07
CA MET A 100 -5.98 -46.16 6.68
C MET A 100 -6.09 -47.46 5.89
N VAL A 101 -7.13 -47.56 5.07
CA VAL A 101 -7.24 -48.58 4.04
C VAL A 101 -6.98 -47.94 2.68
N CYS A 102 -6.15 -48.58 1.88
CA CYS A 102 -5.78 -48.17 0.52
C CYS A 102 -5.63 -49.43 -0.35
N GLY A 103 -6.68 -49.75 -1.11
CA GLY A 103 -6.78 -51.03 -1.82
C GLY A 103 -6.85 -52.22 -0.86
N ASP A 104 -5.93 -53.17 -1.03
CA ASP A 104 -5.77 -54.39 -0.22
C ASP A 104 -4.86 -54.21 1.00
N ARG A 105 -4.38 -52.98 1.25
CA ARG A 105 -3.46 -52.65 2.35
C ARG A 105 -4.16 -51.91 3.49
N LEU A 106 -3.92 -52.37 4.71
CA LEU A 106 -4.34 -51.72 5.97
C LEU A 106 -3.09 -51.19 6.70
N ILE A 107 -2.98 -49.88 6.82
CA ILE A 107 -1.86 -49.21 7.51
C ILE A 107 -2.37 -48.63 8.83
N ILE A 108 -1.74 -49.02 9.95
CA ILE A 108 -2.12 -48.64 11.31
C ILE A 108 -0.94 -47.90 11.96
N TRP A 109 -1.19 -46.72 12.54
CA TRP A 109 -0.15 -45.95 13.22
C TRP A 109 -0.65 -45.25 14.48
N LYS A 110 0.28 -44.95 15.39
CA LYS A 110 0.03 -44.08 16.54
C LYS A 110 0.34 -42.63 16.12
N ILE A 111 -0.56 -41.70 16.43
CA ILE A 111 -0.38 -40.28 16.15
C ILE A 111 0.59 -39.72 17.20
N CYS A 112 1.76 -39.27 16.76
CA CYS A 112 2.75 -38.65 17.64
C CYS A 112 2.51 -37.14 17.72
N GLN A 113 2.37 -36.58 18.93
CA GLN A 113 2.25 -35.14 19.14
C GLN A 113 3.59 -34.42 19.36
N THR A 114 4.67 -35.17 19.64
CA THR A 114 6.03 -34.63 19.80
C THR A 114 6.95 -35.13 18.69
N ALA A 115 7.92 -34.30 18.28
CA ALA A 115 8.85 -34.59 17.17
C ALA A 115 9.94 -35.63 17.49
N VAL A 116 9.85 -36.35 18.62
CA VAL A 116 10.87 -37.29 19.09
C VAL A 116 10.70 -38.63 18.37
N ALA A 117 11.41 -38.80 17.25
CA ALA A 117 11.29 -39.93 16.32
C ALA A 117 11.33 -41.34 16.95
N LYS A 118 11.92 -41.51 18.15
CA LYS A 118 12.03 -42.78 18.88
C LYS A 118 10.70 -43.46 19.25
N MET A 119 9.55 -42.78 19.15
CA MET A 119 8.24 -43.35 19.50
C MET A 119 7.29 -43.56 18.30
N SER A 120 7.76 -43.39 17.07
CA SER A 120 6.94 -43.56 15.87
C SER A 120 6.59 -45.04 15.61
N VAL A 121 5.34 -45.43 15.89
CA VAL A 121 4.80 -46.76 15.56
C VAL A 121 3.92 -46.67 14.32
N CYS A 122 4.34 -47.35 13.26
CA CYS A 122 3.56 -47.55 12.04
C CYS A 122 3.71 -49.02 11.58
N LYS A 123 2.60 -49.64 11.20
CA LYS A 123 2.49 -51.05 10.81
C LYS A 123 1.58 -51.19 9.60
N GLU A 124 1.84 -52.21 8.79
CA GLU A 124 1.11 -52.51 7.57
C GLU A 124 0.66 -53.97 7.61
N LEU A 125 -0.61 -54.20 7.29
CA LEU A 125 -1.27 -55.50 7.34
C LEU A 125 -1.95 -55.74 5.99
N GLN A 126 -1.80 -56.95 5.46
CA GLN A 126 -2.49 -57.38 4.25
C GLN A 126 -3.96 -57.69 4.58
N LEU A 127 -4.91 -57.10 3.86
CA LEU A 127 -6.33 -57.43 4.00
C LEU A 127 -6.67 -58.79 3.35
N PRO A 128 -7.79 -59.45 3.73
CA PRO A 128 -8.31 -60.59 2.97
C PRO A 128 -8.58 -60.19 1.51
N ALA A 129 -8.40 -61.13 0.57
CA ALA A 129 -8.81 -60.90 -0.80
C ALA A 129 -10.34 -60.73 -0.87
N SER A 130 -10.81 -59.71 -1.59
CA SER A 130 -12.22 -59.38 -1.76
C SER A 130 -12.48 -58.84 -3.16
N GLU A 131 -13.70 -59.04 -3.67
CA GLU A 131 -14.17 -58.40 -4.92
C GLU A 131 -14.74 -56.98 -4.68
N TYR A 132 -14.78 -56.53 -3.42
CA TYR A 132 -15.39 -55.28 -2.98
C TYR A 132 -14.39 -54.34 -2.32
N VAL A 133 -14.73 -53.05 -2.28
CA VAL A 133 -13.90 -52.01 -1.66
C VAL A 133 -14.01 -52.08 -0.14
N TYR A 134 -12.86 -52.10 0.54
CA TYR A 134 -12.78 -51.99 1.99
C TYR A 134 -12.95 -50.54 2.49
N VAL A 135 -13.63 -50.39 3.61
CA VAL A 135 -13.80 -49.13 4.34
C VAL A 135 -13.18 -49.29 5.72
N ALA A 136 -12.58 -48.23 6.30
CA ALA A 136 -11.95 -48.29 7.61
C ALA A 136 -12.92 -48.59 8.78
N ASP A 137 -14.24 -48.59 8.52
CA ASP A 137 -15.30 -49.04 9.43
C ASP A 137 -15.47 -50.57 9.51
N LEU A 138 -14.90 -51.31 8.56
CA LEU A 138 -14.81 -52.77 8.59
C LEU A 138 -13.57 -53.28 9.35
N VAL A 139 -12.83 -52.35 9.98
CA VAL A 139 -11.61 -52.61 10.75
C VAL A 139 -11.80 -52.10 12.18
N ALA A 140 -11.46 -52.94 13.15
CA ALA A 140 -11.48 -52.62 14.57
C ALA A 140 -10.16 -53.03 15.25
N VAL A 141 -9.71 -52.18 16.17
CA VAL A 141 -8.47 -52.33 16.94
C VAL A 141 -8.83 -52.38 18.42
N THR A 142 -8.24 -53.31 19.18
CA THR A 142 -8.54 -53.53 20.60
C THR A 142 -7.27 -53.92 21.37
N SER A 143 -7.28 -53.80 22.69
CA SER A 143 -6.17 -54.24 23.56
C SER A 143 -6.66 -54.52 24.98
N ALA A 144 -5.93 -55.39 25.70
CA ALA A 144 -6.29 -55.74 27.09
C ALA A 144 -6.03 -54.61 28.12
N ALA A 145 -5.19 -53.64 27.75
CA ALA A 145 -5.02 -52.35 28.44
C ALA A 145 -5.61 -51.21 27.56
N PRO A 146 -5.85 -50.00 28.08
CA PRO A 146 -6.31 -48.87 27.26
C PRO A 146 -5.36 -48.60 26.07
N LEU A 147 -5.91 -48.43 24.86
CA LEU A 147 -5.11 -48.30 23.63
C LEU A 147 -4.10 -47.14 23.67
N GLU A 148 -4.38 -46.10 24.46
CA GLU A 148 -3.49 -44.96 24.70
C GLU A 148 -2.10 -45.39 25.18
N THR A 149 -2.06 -46.33 26.13
CA THR A 149 -0.85 -46.83 26.80
C THR A 149 -0.47 -48.26 26.42
N ALA A 150 -1.31 -48.96 25.64
CA ALA A 150 -1.06 -50.31 25.15
C ALA A 150 0.22 -50.40 24.31
N THR A 151 0.97 -51.49 24.48
CA THR A 151 2.15 -51.78 23.67
C THR A 151 1.73 -52.43 22.35
N VAL A 152 2.56 -52.30 21.30
CA VAL A 152 2.29 -52.89 19.98
C VAL A 152 2.10 -54.42 20.04
N GLN A 153 2.61 -55.07 21.09
CA GLN A 153 2.43 -56.50 21.32
C GLN A 153 1.05 -56.87 21.88
N SER A 154 0.40 -55.99 22.65
CA SER A 154 -0.91 -56.23 23.29
C SER A 154 -2.11 -55.67 22.53
N ILE A 155 -1.88 -55.13 21.33
CA ILE A 155 -2.92 -54.64 20.41
C ILE A 155 -3.29 -55.75 19.43
N SER A 156 -4.57 -56.10 19.38
CA SER A 156 -5.15 -57.05 18.43
C SER A 156 -6.02 -56.31 17.40
N VAL A 157 -6.10 -56.83 16.18
CA VAL A 157 -6.80 -56.21 15.04
C VAL A 157 -7.75 -57.21 14.39
N LEU A 158 -8.96 -56.78 14.08
CA LEU A 158 -9.92 -57.50 13.25
C LEU A 158 -10.22 -56.67 11.99
N ALA A 159 -10.09 -57.28 10.82
CA ALA A 159 -10.58 -56.73 9.55
C ALA A 159 -11.53 -57.74 8.89
N VAL A 160 -12.61 -57.27 8.27
CA VAL A 160 -13.64 -58.14 7.69
C VAL A 160 -13.97 -57.69 6.27
N ALA A 161 -13.91 -58.61 5.31
CA ALA A 161 -14.37 -58.38 3.94
C ALA A 161 -15.89 -58.14 3.91
N THR A 162 -16.40 -57.40 2.92
CA THR A 162 -17.85 -57.09 2.85
C THR A 162 -18.72 -58.35 2.80
N GLU A 163 -18.22 -59.41 2.21
CA GLU A 163 -18.83 -60.73 2.02
C GLU A 163 -18.73 -61.64 3.26
N GLY A 164 -18.02 -61.22 4.32
CA GLY A 164 -17.96 -61.90 5.62
C GLY A 164 -16.63 -62.57 5.96
N THR A 165 -15.61 -62.53 5.10
CA THR A 165 -14.28 -63.10 5.37
C THR A 165 -13.55 -62.30 6.46
N ALA A 166 -13.46 -62.84 7.68
CA ALA A 166 -12.85 -62.14 8.81
C ALA A 166 -11.40 -62.61 9.04
N ARG A 167 -10.45 -61.66 9.04
CA ARG A 167 -9.02 -61.88 9.36
C ARG A 167 -8.65 -61.19 10.67
N PHE A 168 -8.12 -61.95 11.62
CA PHE A 168 -7.77 -61.50 12.97
C PHE A 168 -6.28 -61.66 13.26
N TRP A 169 -5.64 -60.57 13.70
CA TRP A 169 -4.28 -60.56 14.21
C TRP A 169 -4.32 -60.49 15.75
N PRO A 170 -3.82 -61.51 16.47
CA PRO A 170 -3.70 -61.44 17.92
C PRO A 170 -2.75 -60.33 18.40
N SER A 171 -1.77 -59.95 17.59
CA SER A 171 -0.73 -58.97 17.94
C SER A 171 -0.26 -58.15 16.74
N LEU A 172 -0.44 -56.83 16.79
CA LEU A 172 0.01 -55.86 15.78
C LEU A 172 1.55 -55.84 15.59
N ALA A 173 2.30 -56.39 16.54
CA ALA A 173 3.74 -56.59 16.39
C ALA A 173 4.10 -57.73 15.40
N GLN A 174 3.16 -58.60 15.05
CA GLN A 174 3.37 -59.81 14.25
C GLN A 174 2.49 -59.80 12.98
N GLU A 175 2.86 -58.95 12.01
CA GLU A 175 2.12 -58.67 10.77
C GLU A 175 1.66 -59.93 9.99
N GLY A 176 2.48 -60.99 10.00
CA GLY A 176 2.20 -62.28 9.36
C GLY A 176 1.53 -63.35 10.24
N ASN A 177 1.16 -63.03 11.49
CA ASN A 177 0.47 -63.96 12.40
C ASN A 177 -1.01 -63.58 12.49
N TYR A 178 -1.84 -64.22 11.67
CA TYR A 178 -3.28 -64.04 11.66
C TYR A 178 -4.04 -65.36 11.53
N THR A 179 -5.30 -65.34 11.93
CA THR A 179 -6.29 -66.39 11.61
C THR A 179 -7.33 -65.83 10.65
N GLU A 180 -7.94 -66.71 9.85
CA GLU A 180 -9.06 -66.37 8.98
C GLU A 180 -10.28 -67.23 9.35
N THR A 181 -11.48 -66.67 9.23
CA THR A 181 -12.75 -67.35 9.49
C THR A 181 -13.86 -66.69 8.69
N ASP A 182 -14.58 -67.48 7.89
CA ASP A 182 -15.74 -67.01 7.14
C ASP A 182 -16.95 -66.83 8.07
N VAL A 183 -17.59 -65.66 8.04
CA VAL A 183 -18.68 -65.30 8.96
C VAL A 183 -19.98 -65.08 8.18
N ASP A 184 -20.93 -66.02 8.30
CA ASP A 184 -22.28 -65.84 7.76
C ASP A 184 -23.04 -64.72 8.48
N LEU A 185 -23.00 -63.53 7.92
CA LEU A 185 -23.87 -62.41 8.25
C LEU A 185 -25.22 -62.47 7.49
N GLY A 186 -25.36 -63.33 6.46
CA GLY A 186 -26.56 -63.46 5.62
C GLY A 186 -26.84 -62.27 4.70
N ASP A 187 -25.99 -61.25 4.75
CA ASP A 187 -25.94 -60.06 3.91
C ASP A 187 -24.56 -59.39 4.12
N PHE A 188 -24.23 -58.36 3.33
CA PHE A 188 -22.94 -57.68 3.42
C PHE A 188 -22.66 -57.09 4.81
N CYS A 189 -21.41 -57.19 5.26
CA CYS A 189 -20.88 -56.53 6.44
C CYS A 189 -20.82 -55.00 6.24
N ASN A 190 -21.13 -54.25 7.30
CA ASN A 190 -21.32 -52.80 7.27
C ASN A 190 -20.41 -52.08 8.28
N PHE A 191 -20.46 -52.51 9.56
CA PHE A 191 -19.56 -52.01 10.62
C PHE A 191 -18.98 -53.14 11.45
N VAL A 192 -17.72 -52.97 11.85
CA VAL A 192 -17.01 -53.78 12.84
C VAL A 192 -16.54 -52.86 13.97
N VAL A 193 -16.89 -53.19 15.22
CA VAL A 193 -16.59 -52.36 16.40
C VAL A 193 -15.98 -53.22 17.50
N ALA A 194 -14.87 -52.76 18.10
CA ALA A 194 -14.30 -53.37 19.29
C ALA A 194 -15.14 -53.01 20.53
N VAL A 195 -15.44 -54.01 21.35
CA VAL A 195 -16.22 -53.88 22.60
C VAL A 195 -15.45 -54.48 23.78
N ARG A 196 -16.09 -54.55 24.96
CA ARG A 196 -15.48 -55.06 26.20
C ARG A 196 -14.90 -56.48 26.05
N GLY A 197 -13.94 -56.83 26.90
CA GLY A 197 -13.36 -58.17 26.98
C GLY A 197 -12.46 -58.58 25.80
N GLY A 198 -11.96 -57.62 25.00
CA GLY A 198 -11.18 -57.93 23.78
C GLY A 198 -12.02 -58.57 22.68
N SER A 199 -13.35 -58.42 22.73
CA SER A 199 -14.28 -58.95 21.74
C SER A 199 -14.74 -57.89 20.73
N PHE A 200 -15.36 -58.32 19.64
CA PHE A 200 -15.83 -57.46 18.57
C PHE A 200 -17.32 -57.68 18.31
N VAL A 201 -18.00 -56.68 17.76
CA VAL A 201 -19.33 -56.82 17.16
C VAL A 201 -19.23 -56.50 15.67
N LEU A 202 -19.63 -57.47 14.85
CA LEU A 202 -19.82 -57.34 13.42
C LEU A 202 -21.31 -57.08 13.15
N SER A 203 -21.59 -56.32 12.10
CA SER A 203 -22.96 -56.00 11.71
C SER A 203 -23.17 -56.11 10.20
N SER A 204 -24.33 -56.62 9.79
CA SER A 204 -24.77 -56.62 8.40
C SER A 204 -25.46 -55.29 8.03
N VAL A 205 -25.57 -54.99 6.74
CA VAL A 205 -26.43 -53.89 6.22
C VAL A 205 -27.87 -54.00 6.75
N LYS A 206 -28.46 -55.20 6.80
CA LYS A 206 -29.81 -55.48 7.38
C LYS A 206 -29.84 -55.64 8.91
N SER A 207 -28.96 -54.96 9.65
CA SER A 207 -28.97 -54.89 11.12
C SER A 207 -28.88 -56.23 11.91
N ARG A 208 -28.52 -57.36 11.29
CA ARG A 208 -28.09 -58.59 12.00
C ARG A 208 -26.72 -58.33 12.64
N LEU A 209 -26.61 -58.60 13.94
CA LEU A 209 -25.41 -58.37 14.74
C LEU A 209 -24.82 -59.70 15.20
N LEU A 210 -23.50 -59.85 15.08
CA LEU A 210 -22.75 -61.01 15.57
C LEU A 210 -21.62 -60.54 16.50
N ARG A 211 -21.50 -61.14 17.69
CA ARG A 211 -20.37 -60.95 18.59
C ARG A 211 -19.29 -61.99 18.26
N ALA A 212 -18.07 -61.53 18.01
CA ALA A 212 -16.91 -62.38 17.73
C ALA A 212 -15.89 -62.28 18.86
N ASN A 213 -15.52 -63.43 19.41
CA ASN A 213 -14.46 -63.56 20.41
C ASN A 213 -13.34 -64.44 19.82
N ALA A 214 -12.08 -64.06 19.99
CA ALA A 214 -10.97 -64.95 19.69
C ALA A 214 -10.81 -66.00 20.81
N ASP A 215 -10.61 -67.27 20.44
CA ASP A 215 -10.27 -68.32 21.40
C ASP A 215 -8.76 -68.40 21.69
N SER A 216 -8.35 -69.33 22.56
CA SER A 216 -6.95 -69.51 22.96
C SER A 216 -6.01 -70.03 21.85
N LEU A 217 -6.56 -70.37 20.68
CA LEU A 217 -5.82 -70.69 19.45
C LEU A 217 -5.89 -69.53 18.43
N GLY A 218 -6.48 -68.40 18.81
CA GLY A 218 -6.66 -67.22 17.98
C GLY A 218 -7.82 -67.33 16.98
N LYS A 219 -8.63 -68.39 17.01
CA LYS A 219 -9.75 -68.54 16.05
C LYS A 219 -10.96 -67.75 16.50
N LEU A 220 -11.63 -67.08 15.56
CA LEU A 220 -12.85 -66.32 15.82
C LEU A 220 -14.05 -67.26 16.04
N GLN A 221 -14.71 -67.11 17.19
CA GLN A 221 -15.98 -67.73 17.52
C GLN A 221 -17.08 -66.67 17.47
N CYS A 222 -17.97 -66.77 16.48
CA CYS A 222 -19.06 -65.81 16.26
C CYS A 222 -20.39 -66.33 16.80
N ARG A 223 -21.13 -65.50 17.56
CA ARG A 223 -22.49 -65.77 18.03
C ARG A 223 -23.44 -64.62 17.69
N ALA A 224 -24.68 -64.90 17.35
CA ALA A 224 -25.66 -63.84 17.09
C ALA A 224 -26.14 -63.18 18.39
N LEU A 225 -26.26 -61.84 18.39
CA LEU A 225 -26.87 -61.12 19.51
C LEU A 225 -28.38 -61.40 19.50
N LEU A 226 -28.91 -61.95 20.59
CA LEU A 226 -30.31 -62.35 20.69
C LEU A 226 -31.21 -61.15 20.98
N GLN A 227 -31.95 -60.67 19.97
CA GLN A 227 -32.90 -59.56 20.13
C GLN A 227 -33.96 -59.91 21.18
N GLY A 228 -34.22 -58.97 22.08
CA GLY A 228 -35.11 -59.18 23.22
C GLY A 228 -36.57 -59.30 22.81
N GLN A 229 -37.19 -60.47 23.05
CA GLN A 229 -38.65 -60.57 22.98
C GLN A 229 -39.27 -59.69 24.08
N GLY A 230 -39.97 -58.63 23.67
CA GLY A 230 -40.52 -57.62 24.59
C GLY A 230 -41.37 -58.22 25.71
N MET A 231 -41.19 -57.69 26.93
CA MET A 231 -41.63 -58.30 28.20
C MET A 231 -43.16 -58.28 28.47
N LEU A 232 -43.98 -58.27 27.42
CA LEU A 232 -45.45 -58.32 27.48
C LEU A 232 -46.06 -59.60 26.87
N SER A 233 -45.28 -60.46 26.22
CA SER A 233 -45.77 -61.75 25.68
C SER A 233 -46.05 -62.83 26.75
N GLY A 234 -46.09 -62.47 28.03
CA GLY A 234 -46.13 -63.41 29.17
C GLY A 234 -47.49 -64.05 29.50
N ILE A 235 -48.59 -63.59 28.89
CA ILE A 235 -49.96 -64.04 29.25
C ILE A 235 -50.63 -64.73 28.05
N GLY A 236 -50.09 -65.89 27.65
CA GLY A 236 -50.57 -66.67 26.50
C GLY A 236 -50.25 -68.17 26.62
N ARG A 237 -50.90 -68.89 27.53
CA ARG A 237 -50.57 -70.31 27.80
C ARG A 237 -51.21 -71.28 26.79
N ARG A 238 -50.33 -71.99 26.06
CA ARG A 238 -50.49 -73.30 25.37
C ARG A 238 -51.09 -73.28 23.96
N VAL A 239 -50.61 -74.27 23.17
CA VAL A 239 -50.86 -74.57 21.75
C VAL A 239 -50.47 -73.42 20.79
N SER A 240 -49.72 -73.62 19.69
CA SER A 240 -49.38 -74.87 18.98
C SER A 240 -47.94 -74.85 18.44
N SER A 241 -47.32 -76.03 18.32
CA SER A 241 -46.35 -76.26 17.24
C SER A 241 -47.10 -76.43 15.91
N LEU A 242 -46.43 -76.21 14.77
CA LEU A 242 -47.02 -76.15 13.43
C LEU A 242 -47.96 -74.95 13.19
N PHE A 243 -47.38 -73.76 12.96
CA PHE A 243 -47.64 -72.96 11.74
C PHE A 243 -46.63 -71.82 11.66
N GLY A 244 -45.92 -71.72 10.51
CA GLY A 244 -44.91 -70.69 10.30
C GLY A 244 -45.52 -69.39 9.75
N ILE A 245 -45.82 -68.45 10.64
CA ILE A 245 -45.89 -67.02 10.29
C ILE A 245 -45.06 -66.26 11.33
N LEU A 246 -43.73 -66.31 11.15
CA LEU A 246 -42.92 -65.17 11.56
C LEU A 246 -43.32 -64.01 10.64
N SER A 247 -43.67 -62.86 11.20
CA SER A 247 -43.59 -61.61 10.44
C SER A 247 -42.18 -61.54 9.85
N PRO A 248 -42.00 -61.26 8.54
CA PRO A 248 -40.66 -61.02 8.03
C PRO A 248 -40.03 -59.90 8.87
N PRO A 249 -38.74 -59.99 9.23
CA PRO A 249 -38.07 -58.87 9.87
C PRO A 249 -38.26 -57.64 8.96
N ALA A 250 -38.54 -56.49 9.57
CA ALA A 250 -38.54 -55.25 8.82
C ALA A 250 -37.20 -55.14 8.08
N ASN A 251 -37.24 -54.76 6.80
CA ASN A 251 -36.06 -54.72 5.94
C ASN A 251 -35.23 -53.44 6.23
N ASP A 252 -34.92 -53.27 7.52
CA ASP A 252 -34.35 -52.07 8.10
C ASP A 252 -32.84 -52.04 7.88
N THR A 253 -32.39 -50.91 7.34
CA THR A 253 -30.98 -50.66 7.05
C THR A 253 -30.31 -50.11 8.31
N LEU A 254 -29.16 -50.67 8.68
CA LEU A 254 -28.33 -50.16 9.77
C LEU A 254 -27.53 -48.96 9.27
N HIS A 255 -27.76 -47.79 9.86
CA HIS A 255 -27.08 -46.55 9.49
C HIS A 255 -25.88 -46.24 10.39
N SER A 256 -25.91 -46.63 11.67
CA SER A 256 -24.77 -46.44 12.58
C SER A 256 -24.73 -47.45 13.72
N LEU A 257 -23.51 -47.76 14.17
CA LEU A 257 -23.18 -48.69 15.25
C LEU A 257 -22.19 -48.00 16.20
N LEU A 258 -22.57 -47.80 17.45
CA LEU A 258 -21.82 -46.98 18.41
C LEU A 258 -21.56 -47.75 19.71
N TRP A 259 -20.29 -47.88 20.10
CA TRP A 259 -19.88 -48.42 21.39
C TRP A 259 -19.53 -47.30 22.38
N ALA A 260 -20.24 -47.23 23.49
CA ALA A 260 -20.02 -46.30 24.58
C ALA A 260 -19.24 -46.98 25.70
N GLY A 261 -17.91 -47.04 25.56
CA GLY A 261 -17.04 -47.82 26.45
C GLY A 261 -17.17 -47.49 27.94
N GLY A 262 -17.31 -46.20 28.29
CA GLY A 262 -17.52 -45.76 29.68
C GLY A 262 -18.86 -46.18 30.29
N ALA A 263 -19.85 -46.52 29.48
CA ALA A 263 -21.18 -46.98 29.90
C ALA A 263 -21.41 -48.49 29.68
N GLY A 264 -20.46 -49.21 29.07
CA GLY A 264 -20.62 -50.62 28.71
C GLY A 264 -21.76 -50.90 27.71
N CYS A 265 -22.18 -49.88 26.95
CA CYS A 265 -23.38 -49.93 26.11
C CYS A 265 -23.06 -49.90 24.60
N LEU A 266 -23.74 -50.74 23.83
CA LEU A 266 -23.74 -50.71 22.36
C LEU A 266 -25.10 -50.17 21.86
N TYR A 267 -25.05 -49.18 20.97
CA TYR A 267 -26.23 -48.60 20.32
C TYR A 267 -26.26 -48.95 18.83
N THR A 268 -27.46 -49.22 18.31
CA THR A 268 -27.68 -49.50 16.88
C THR A 268 -28.81 -48.61 16.34
N LEU A 269 -28.51 -47.81 15.31
CA LEU A 269 -29.46 -46.89 14.67
C LEU A 269 -29.84 -47.42 13.28
N THR A 270 -31.13 -47.68 13.07
CA THR A 270 -31.67 -48.21 11.81
C THR A 270 -32.64 -47.22 11.16
N SER A 271 -33.13 -47.55 9.96
CA SER A 271 -34.15 -46.77 9.24
C SER A 271 -35.50 -46.63 9.95
N SER A 272 -35.81 -47.47 10.95
CA SER A 272 -37.03 -47.37 11.77
C SER A 272 -36.77 -47.12 13.26
N SER A 273 -35.73 -47.75 13.82
CA SER A 273 -35.58 -47.90 15.27
C SER A 273 -34.16 -47.67 15.78
N LEU A 274 -34.09 -47.21 17.03
CA LEU A 274 -32.88 -47.12 17.83
C LEU A 274 -32.94 -48.21 18.92
N SER A 275 -31.88 -49.00 19.07
CA SER A 275 -31.78 -50.03 20.12
C SER A 275 -30.50 -49.90 20.94
N LYS A 276 -30.57 -50.26 22.21
CA LYS A 276 -29.47 -50.24 23.19
C LYS A 276 -29.26 -51.63 23.77
N TRP A 277 -28.00 -52.02 23.87
CA TRP A 277 -27.55 -53.26 24.49
C TRP A 277 -26.56 -52.95 25.60
N GLU A 278 -26.77 -53.51 26.78
CA GLU A 278 -25.70 -53.61 27.78
C GLU A 278 -24.84 -54.83 27.46
N MET A 279 -23.53 -54.67 27.47
CA MET A 279 -22.57 -55.72 27.13
C MET A 279 -21.41 -55.78 28.12
N ASP A 280 -21.19 -56.98 28.65
CA ASP A 280 -20.09 -57.34 29.52
C ASP A 280 -19.20 -58.39 28.82
N ASP A 281 -18.09 -58.80 29.43
CA ASP A 281 -17.11 -59.70 28.81
C ASP A 281 -17.69 -61.06 28.37
N SER A 282 -18.80 -61.50 28.98
CA SER A 282 -19.42 -62.81 28.73
C SER A 282 -20.88 -62.79 28.27
N TRP A 283 -21.64 -61.72 28.52
CA TRP A 283 -23.08 -61.61 28.22
C TRP A 283 -23.43 -60.32 27.47
N GLU A 284 -24.60 -60.32 26.84
CA GLU A 284 -25.24 -59.16 26.24
C GLU A 284 -26.76 -59.19 26.50
N HIS A 285 -27.36 -58.03 26.72
CA HIS A 285 -28.81 -57.89 26.93
C HIS A 285 -29.33 -56.65 26.19
N GLN A 286 -30.36 -56.81 25.35
CA GLN A 286 -31.03 -55.67 24.73
C GLN A 286 -31.95 -55.00 25.76
N VAL A 287 -31.55 -53.81 26.22
CA VAL A 287 -32.26 -53.01 27.23
C VAL A 287 -33.36 -52.16 26.60
N LEU A 288 -33.15 -51.70 25.36
CA LEU A 288 -34.05 -50.79 24.66
C LEU A 288 -34.27 -51.22 23.21
N SER A 289 -35.50 -51.03 22.73
CA SER A 289 -35.81 -50.85 21.33
C SER A 289 -36.91 -49.79 21.20
N TRP A 290 -36.63 -48.73 20.47
CA TRP A 290 -37.46 -47.53 20.39
C TRP A 290 -37.73 -47.17 18.93
N ASP A 291 -39.00 -46.90 18.61
CA ASP A 291 -39.48 -46.53 17.27
C ASP A 291 -39.12 -45.07 16.98
N ALA A 292 -37.84 -44.86 16.66
CA ALA A 292 -37.25 -43.56 16.35
C ALA A 292 -37.99 -42.88 15.19
N ARG A 293 -38.41 -43.63 14.17
CA ARG A 293 -39.17 -43.10 13.04
C ARG A 293 -40.50 -42.51 13.49
N ARG A 294 -41.29 -43.25 14.26
CA ARG A 294 -42.57 -42.73 14.76
C ARG A 294 -42.39 -41.56 15.73
N ALA A 295 -41.39 -41.61 16.61
CA ALA A 295 -41.19 -40.59 17.64
C ALA A 295 -40.59 -39.29 17.09
N LEU A 296 -39.67 -39.36 16.12
CA LEU A 296 -38.90 -38.19 15.67
C LEU A 296 -39.39 -37.57 14.37
N THR A 297 -40.08 -38.30 13.47
CA THR A 297 -40.46 -37.73 12.16
C THR A 297 -41.35 -36.50 12.30
N GLU A 298 -42.33 -36.54 13.20
CA GLU A 298 -43.26 -35.42 13.44
C GLU A 298 -42.54 -34.19 14.03
N SER A 299 -41.69 -34.39 15.04
CA SER A 299 -40.94 -33.29 15.69
C SER A 299 -39.82 -32.72 14.82
N ILE A 300 -39.21 -33.52 13.92
CA ILE A 300 -38.27 -33.01 12.91
C ILE A 300 -39.02 -32.17 11.87
N ALA A 301 -40.20 -32.62 11.41
CA ALA A 301 -41.02 -31.85 10.49
C ALA A 301 -41.54 -30.55 11.12
N ASP A 302 -41.94 -30.56 12.40
CA ASP A 302 -42.33 -29.38 13.17
C ASP A 302 -41.18 -28.38 13.34
N ALA A 303 -39.97 -28.86 13.68
CA ALA A 303 -38.79 -28.00 13.84
C ALA A 303 -38.31 -27.31 12.55
N ILE A 304 -38.69 -27.81 11.37
CA ILE A 304 -38.34 -27.22 10.06
C ILE A 304 -39.50 -26.41 9.46
N TRP A 305 -40.72 -26.95 9.49
CA TRP A 305 -41.88 -26.41 8.76
C TRP A 305 -43.08 -26.05 9.66
N GLY A 306 -43.01 -26.22 10.98
CA GLY A 306 -44.12 -25.95 11.93
C GLY A 306 -44.59 -24.49 11.96
N SER A 307 -43.77 -23.55 11.45
CA SER A 307 -44.15 -22.15 11.26
C SER A 307 -44.79 -21.84 9.89
N GLU A 308 -44.82 -22.80 8.95
CA GLU A 308 -45.33 -22.57 7.60
C GLU A 308 -46.86 -22.67 7.51
N SER A 309 -47.46 -21.79 6.70
CA SER A 309 -48.92 -21.68 6.58
C SER A 309 -49.61 -22.93 6.02
N ASN A 310 -48.85 -23.83 5.40
CA ASN A 310 -49.26 -25.11 4.84
C ASN A 310 -48.60 -26.32 5.55
N TYR A 311 -48.18 -26.15 6.82
CA TYR A 311 -47.48 -27.19 7.60
C TYR A 311 -48.12 -28.58 7.51
N GLU A 312 -49.45 -28.71 7.67
CA GLU A 312 -50.12 -30.02 7.60
C GLU A 312 -49.94 -30.73 6.24
N GLU A 313 -49.87 -30.00 5.13
CA GLU A 313 -49.58 -30.58 3.80
C GLU A 313 -48.09 -31.00 3.69
N MET A 314 -47.18 -30.21 4.26
CA MET A 314 -45.74 -30.51 4.26
C MET A 314 -45.38 -31.67 5.20
N LYS A 315 -46.12 -31.82 6.30
CA LYS A 315 -45.99 -32.85 7.32
C LYS A 315 -46.31 -34.24 6.77
N GLU A 316 -47.39 -34.39 6.00
CA GLU A 316 -47.73 -35.68 5.37
C GLU A 316 -46.76 -36.07 4.24
N GLY A 317 -46.13 -35.10 3.57
CA GLY A 317 -45.13 -35.33 2.51
C GLY A 317 -43.67 -35.40 2.97
N ALA A 318 -43.39 -35.17 4.25
CA ALA A 318 -42.03 -35.05 4.78
C ALA A 318 -41.25 -36.37 4.70
N ASN A 319 -40.06 -36.34 4.09
CA ASN A 319 -39.13 -37.46 4.07
C ASN A 319 -38.06 -37.21 5.13
N VAL A 320 -37.82 -38.19 6.00
CA VAL A 320 -36.79 -38.15 7.05
C VAL A 320 -35.96 -39.43 6.99
N VAL A 321 -34.64 -39.29 7.02
CA VAL A 321 -33.67 -40.41 7.03
C VAL A 321 -32.64 -40.17 8.12
N TYR A 322 -32.35 -41.22 8.90
CA TYR A 322 -31.30 -41.23 9.91
C TYR A 322 -29.95 -41.59 9.29
N LEU A 323 -28.89 -40.91 9.67
CA LEU A 323 -27.58 -41.00 9.01
C LEU A 323 -26.49 -41.52 9.94
N ASP A 324 -26.38 -40.95 11.14
CA ASP A 324 -25.34 -41.30 12.10
C ASP A 324 -25.77 -40.99 13.55
N MET A 325 -25.04 -41.49 14.54
CA MET A 325 -25.18 -41.08 15.94
C MET A 325 -23.82 -41.01 16.64
N LYS A 326 -23.73 -40.16 17.66
CA LYS A 326 -22.60 -40.04 18.59
C LYS A 326 -23.12 -39.81 20.01
N LEU A 327 -22.37 -40.23 21.02
CA LEU A 327 -22.71 -39.95 22.42
C LEU A 327 -22.09 -38.62 22.84
N SER A 328 -22.86 -37.79 23.54
CA SER A 328 -22.42 -36.55 24.16
C SER A 328 -22.53 -36.64 25.69
N GLN A 329 -22.03 -35.62 26.39
CA GLN A 329 -22.25 -35.50 27.84
C GLN A 329 -23.73 -35.19 28.21
N THR A 330 -24.54 -34.74 27.26
CA THR A 330 -25.96 -34.37 27.47
C THR A 330 -26.95 -35.44 26.99
N GLY A 331 -26.50 -36.47 26.28
CA GLY A 331 -27.33 -37.54 25.75
C GLY A 331 -26.78 -38.16 24.46
N LEU A 332 -27.58 -39.01 23.80
CA LEU A 332 -27.26 -39.53 22.48
C LEU A 332 -27.68 -38.51 21.42
N VAL A 333 -26.76 -38.10 20.53
CA VAL A 333 -27.03 -37.19 19.42
C VAL A 333 -27.20 -38.00 18.14
N VAL A 334 -28.37 -37.90 17.51
CA VAL A 334 -28.71 -38.54 16.23
C VAL A 334 -28.68 -37.49 15.12
N LEU A 335 -27.94 -37.75 14.05
CA LEU A 335 -27.97 -36.98 12.81
C LEU A 335 -29.10 -37.51 11.91
N ALA A 336 -30.03 -36.63 11.55
CA ALA A 336 -31.07 -36.88 10.56
C ALA A 336 -30.94 -35.90 9.39
N ALA A 337 -31.40 -36.31 8.21
CA ALA A 337 -31.64 -35.42 7.08
C ALA A 337 -33.12 -35.51 6.68
N ALA A 338 -33.74 -34.34 6.46
CA ALA A 338 -35.15 -34.20 6.11
C ALA A 338 -35.32 -33.35 4.84
N TRP A 339 -36.32 -33.68 4.01
CA TRP A 339 -36.65 -32.89 2.81
C TRP A 339 -38.11 -33.05 2.41
N HIS A 340 -38.65 -32.08 1.67
CA HIS A 340 -40.01 -32.10 1.18
C HIS A 340 -40.05 -31.89 -0.35
N PRO A 341 -40.60 -32.83 -1.16
CA PRO A 341 -40.53 -32.72 -2.62
C PRO A 341 -41.21 -31.49 -3.24
N SER A 342 -42.18 -30.87 -2.55
CA SER A 342 -42.86 -29.64 -3.01
C SER A 342 -42.18 -28.34 -2.54
N ASP A 343 -41.08 -28.44 -1.80
CA ASP A 343 -40.25 -27.27 -1.42
C ASP A 343 -39.50 -26.71 -2.64
N THR A 344 -39.31 -25.40 -2.71
CA THR A 344 -38.78 -24.70 -3.88
C THR A 344 -37.81 -23.57 -3.51
N PRO A 345 -36.48 -23.78 -3.64
CA PRO A 345 -35.81 -25.00 -4.07
C PRO A 345 -35.82 -26.09 -2.97
N CYS A 346 -36.12 -27.34 -3.32
CA CYS A 346 -36.09 -28.46 -2.38
C CYS A 346 -34.71 -28.63 -1.73
N LEU A 347 -34.61 -28.33 -0.43
CA LEU A 347 -33.39 -28.48 0.36
C LEU A 347 -33.37 -29.80 1.13
N ALA A 348 -32.16 -30.27 1.43
CA ALA A 348 -31.93 -31.31 2.43
C ALA A 348 -31.55 -30.63 3.75
N TYR A 349 -32.47 -30.59 4.70
CA TYR A 349 -32.28 -30.02 6.02
C TYR A 349 -31.58 -31.04 6.93
N PHE A 350 -30.39 -30.70 7.45
CA PHE A 350 -29.68 -31.57 8.38
C PHE A 350 -29.97 -31.16 9.82
N CYS A 351 -30.43 -32.11 10.64
CA CYS A 351 -30.87 -31.89 12.02
C CYS A 351 -30.08 -32.75 13.00
N LEU A 352 -29.71 -32.17 14.14
CA LEU A 352 -29.19 -32.88 15.29
C LEU A 352 -30.31 -33.08 16.31
N VAL A 353 -30.60 -34.33 16.66
CA VAL A 353 -31.60 -34.68 17.67
C VAL A 353 -30.88 -35.19 18.92
N THR A 354 -30.97 -34.45 20.03
CA THR A 354 -30.35 -34.86 21.31
C THR A 354 -31.36 -35.56 22.19
N LEU A 355 -31.12 -36.85 22.43
CA LEU A 355 -31.97 -37.78 23.18
C LEU A 355 -31.38 -38.01 24.58
N GLN A 356 -32.14 -37.73 25.64
CA GLN A 356 -31.74 -38.10 27.00
C GLN A 356 -32.03 -39.58 27.27
N ASP A 357 -30.97 -40.36 27.49
CA ASP A 357 -31.03 -41.77 27.87
C ASP A 357 -31.24 -41.92 29.38
N ASN A 358 -32.44 -42.35 29.79
CA ASN A 358 -32.80 -42.62 31.19
C ASN A 358 -32.58 -44.10 31.56
N GLY A 359 -31.64 -44.78 30.90
CA GLY A 359 -31.27 -46.17 31.15
C GLY A 359 -32.15 -47.16 30.40
N ALA A 360 -33.41 -47.29 30.82
CA ALA A 360 -34.39 -48.25 30.31
C ALA A 360 -35.44 -47.65 29.35
N ALA A 361 -35.43 -46.34 29.17
CA ALA A 361 -36.29 -45.60 28.25
C ALA A 361 -35.58 -44.32 27.79
N ILE A 362 -35.96 -43.82 26.60
CA ILE A 362 -35.58 -42.47 26.17
C ILE A 362 -36.60 -41.49 26.76
N SER A 363 -36.15 -40.29 27.13
CA SER A 363 -37.04 -39.20 27.50
C SER A 363 -37.91 -38.76 26.32
N ASP A 364 -39.21 -38.55 26.55
CA ASP A 364 -40.10 -37.86 25.59
C ASP A 364 -39.67 -36.39 25.37
N HIS A 365 -38.80 -35.86 26.23
CA HIS A 365 -38.20 -34.53 26.08
C HIS A 365 -36.84 -34.66 25.38
N PHE A 366 -36.81 -34.38 24.09
CA PHE A 366 -35.61 -34.30 23.25
C PHE A 366 -35.56 -32.96 22.52
N THR A 367 -34.37 -32.52 22.11
CA THR A 367 -34.19 -31.26 21.36
C THR A 367 -33.82 -31.55 19.91
N VAL A 368 -34.47 -30.84 18.98
CA VAL A 368 -34.13 -30.87 17.54
C VAL A 368 -33.46 -29.54 17.18
N GLU A 369 -32.19 -29.57 16.81
CA GLU A 369 -31.47 -28.43 16.25
C GLU A 369 -31.38 -28.57 14.73
N VAL A 370 -32.08 -27.71 14.00
CA VAL A 370 -31.92 -27.61 12.54
C VAL A 370 -30.62 -26.85 12.26
N THR A 371 -29.66 -27.50 11.63
CA THR A 371 -28.35 -26.90 11.37
C THR A 371 -28.43 -25.87 10.24
N LYS A 372 -27.39 -25.04 10.13
CA LYS A 372 -27.22 -24.07 9.03
C LYS A 372 -26.74 -24.73 7.72
N TYR A 373 -26.58 -26.05 7.66
CA TYR A 373 -26.13 -26.78 6.46
C TYR A 373 -27.33 -27.38 5.72
N ASN A 374 -27.94 -26.59 4.84
CA ASN A 374 -29.14 -26.99 4.09
C ASN A 374 -28.89 -26.94 2.58
N PRO A 375 -28.09 -27.87 2.00
CA PRO A 375 -27.81 -27.90 0.56
C PRO A 375 -29.04 -28.33 -0.26
N PRO A 376 -29.09 -28.02 -1.58
CA PRO A 376 -30.12 -28.55 -2.47
C PRO A 376 -30.17 -30.08 -2.47
N PHE A 377 -31.37 -30.66 -2.38
CA PHE A 377 -31.53 -32.11 -2.26
C PHE A 377 -30.99 -32.85 -3.49
N GLN A 378 -30.18 -33.88 -3.24
CA GLN A 378 -29.68 -34.81 -4.24
C GLN A 378 -29.64 -36.21 -3.65
N VAL A 379 -30.24 -37.20 -4.33
CA VAL A 379 -30.49 -38.55 -3.80
C VAL A 379 -29.27 -39.25 -3.19
N ARG A 380 -28.04 -38.94 -3.64
CA ARG A 380 -26.79 -39.51 -3.08
C ARG A 380 -26.15 -38.72 -1.94
N ARG A 381 -26.37 -37.41 -1.79
CA ARG A 381 -25.60 -36.56 -0.85
C ARG A 381 -25.93 -36.78 0.64
N PRO A 382 -27.22 -36.90 1.07
CA PRO A 382 -27.54 -37.14 2.48
C PRO A 382 -26.88 -38.38 3.05
N ALA A 383 -26.90 -39.49 2.30
CA ALA A 383 -26.33 -40.78 2.72
C ALA A 383 -24.81 -40.80 2.93
N ALA A 384 -24.09 -39.75 2.50
CA ALA A 384 -22.62 -39.65 2.64
C ALA A 384 -22.17 -38.74 3.79
N THR A 385 -23.09 -38.06 4.49
CA THR A 385 -22.73 -37.12 5.57
C THR A 385 -22.69 -37.81 6.93
N ARG A 386 -21.56 -37.66 7.64
CA ARG A 386 -21.27 -38.28 8.94
C ARG A 386 -21.23 -37.24 10.05
N LEU A 387 -21.41 -37.68 11.29
CA LEU A 387 -21.34 -36.84 12.49
C LEU A 387 -20.00 -37.04 13.21
N LEU A 388 -19.38 -35.95 13.65
CA LEU A 388 -18.24 -35.93 14.55
C LEU A 388 -18.55 -34.98 15.72
N LEU A 389 -18.37 -35.47 16.95
CA LEU A 389 -18.65 -34.71 18.16
C LEU A 389 -17.52 -34.94 19.17
N PRO A 390 -16.70 -33.93 19.50
CA PRO A 390 -15.65 -34.10 20.49
C PRO A 390 -16.22 -34.24 21.91
N PRO A 391 -15.61 -35.06 22.79
CA PRO A 391 -16.18 -35.41 24.09
C PRO A 391 -16.06 -34.31 25.17
N SER A 392 -15.49 -33.14 24.85
CA SER A 392 -15.34 -32.00 25.76
C SER A 392 -16.66 -31.24 25.99
N PRO A 393 -16.89 -30.71 27.21
CA PRO A 393 -18.12 -29.97 27.51
C PRO A 393 -18.19 -28.68 26.69
N GLY A 394 -19.35 -28.39 26.09
CA GLY A 394 -19.55 -27.22 25.23
C GLY A 394 -18.94 -27.32 23.83
N SER A 395 -18.39 -28.47 23.43
CA SER A 395 -17.79 -28.63 22.10
C SER A 395 -18.83 -28.57 20.97
N THR A 396 -18.42 -28.05 19.81
CA THR A 396 -19.28 -27.95 18.63
C THR A 396 -19.38 -29.29 17.90
N ALA A 397 -20.59 -29.63 17.44
CA ALA A 397 -20.81 -30.75 16.51
C ALA A 397 -20.34 -30.40 15.09
N TYR A 398 -19.67 -31.33 14.43
CA TYR A 398 -19.20 -31.20 13.05
C TYR A 398 -19.90 -32.22 12.15
N LEU A 399 -20.50 -31.75 11.07
CA LEU A 399 -20.93 -32.60 9.95
C LEU A 399 -19.79 -32.68 8.94
N TYR A 400 -19.54 -33.84 8.35
CA TYR A 400 -18.56 -33.95 7.26
C TYR A 400 -18.96 -34.96 6.19
N ASN A 401 -18.52 -34.68 4.96
CA ASN A 401 -18.52 -35.59 3.82
C ASN A 401 -17.25 -35.34 2.98
N GLU A 402 -17.08 -36.02 1.86
CA GLU A 402 -15.86 -35.89 1.03
C GLU A 402 -15.58 -34.46 0.53
N GLU A 403 -16.62 -33.61 0.41
CA GLU A 403 -16.53 -32.27 -0.17
C GLU A 403 -16.38 -31.14 0.88
N LEU A 404 -16.81 -31.36 2.12
CA LEU A 404 -16.96 -30.28 3.12
C LEU A 404 -16.92 -30.79 4.57
N VAL A 405 -16.39 -29.94 5.47
CA VAL A 405 -16.62 -30.00 6.92
C VAL A 405 -17.45 -28.79 7.35
N PHE A 406 -18.44 -28.98 8.21
CA PHE A 406 -19.36 -27.95 8.67
C PHE A 406 -19.51 -27.97 10.19
N ALA A 407 -19.23 -26.83 10.85
CA ALA A 407 -19.36 -26.67 12.29
C ALA A 407 -20.75 -26.09 12.62
N CYS A 408 -21.61 -26.87 13.30
CA CYS A 408 -23.05 -26.59 13.37
C CYS A 408 -23.39 -25.21 13.97
N SER A 409 -22.64 -24.78 14.99
CA SER A 409 -22.83 -23.51 15.67
C SER A 409 -22.53 -22.29 14.77
N ARG A 410 -21.46 -22.34 13.97
CA ARG A 410 -20.84 -21.16 13.32
C ARG A 410 -20.62 -21.23 11.80
N GLY A 411 -20.93 -22.34 11.13
CA GLY A 411 -20.98 -22.44 9.67
C GLY A 411 -19.94 -23.38 9.03
N PRO A 412 -19.74 -23.30 7.70
CA PRO A 412 -18.80 -24.16 6.98
C PRO A 412 -17.35 -23.86 7.36
N VAL A 413 -16.53 -24.90 7.48
CA VAL A 413 -15.10 -24.79 7.76
C VAL A 413 -14.31 -25.24 6.53
N GLY A 414 -13.43 -24.36 6.03
CA GLY A 414 -12.56 -24.64 4.90
C GLY A 414 -11.40 -25.56 5.28
N VAL A 415 -11.68 -26.82 5.64
CA VAL A 415 -10.62 -27.74 6.09
C VAL A 415 -9.71 -28.15 4.92
N CYS A 416 -10.29 -28.46 3.75
CA CYS A 416 -9.55 -29.02 2.61
C CYS A 416 -10.01 -28.39 1.26
N PRO A 417 -9.49 -27.22 0.86
CA PRO A 417 -9.94 -26.50 -0.34
C PRO A 417 -9.49 -27.19 -1.64
N GLY A 418 -10.34 -28.05 -2.18
CA GLY A 418 -10.05 -28.85 -3.39
C GLY A 418 -9.29 -30.15 -3.10
N ASP A 419 -9.27 -30.59 -1.84
CA ASP A 419 -8.72 -31.86 -1.37
C ASP A 419 -9.83 -32.62 -0.63
N GLY A 420 -9.93 -33.94 -0.84
CA GLY A 420 -11.08 -34.73 -0.37
C GLY A 420 -10.92 -35.23 1.07
N VAL A 421 -11.95 -35.08 1.89
CA VAL A 421 -11.97 -35.65 3.26
C VAL A 421 -12.15 -37.17 3.16
N ARG A 422 -11.12 -37.94 3.50
CA ARG A 422 -11.11 -39.42 3.46
C ARG A 422 -11.42 -40.07 4.81
N GLY A 423 -11.55 -39.27 5.86
CA GLY A 423 -11.83 -39.76 7.21
C GLY A 423 -11.89 -38.65 8.25
N GLY A 424 -12.40 -38.98 9.43
CA GLY A 424 -12.40 -38.08 10.59
C GLY A 424 -12.68 -38.82 11.88
N GLY A 425 -12.30 -38.21 12.99
CA GLY A 425 -12.54 -38.69 14.35
C GLY A 425 -11.99 -37.72 15.39
N CYS A 426 -12.10 -38.08 16.66
CA CYS A 426 -11.55 -37.26 17.74
C CYS A 426 -10.19 -37.81 18.19
N CYS A 427 -9.27 -36.93 18.56
CA CYS A 427 -8.00 -37.28 19.21
C CYS A 427 -7.64 -36.16 20.18
N THR A 428 -7.25 -36.52 21.42
CA THR A 428 -6.99 -35.56 22.52
C THR A 428 -8.03 -34.43 22.61
N ASN A 429 -9.32 -34.82 22.60
CA ASN A 429 -10.49 -33.93 22.63
C ASN A 429 -10.66 -32.94 21.46
N LEU A 430 -9.80 -32.98 20.43
CA LEU A 430 -9.90 -32.15 19.23
C LEU A 430 -10.57 -32.91 18.07
N PRO A 431 -11.33 -32.21 17.19
CA PRO A 431 -11.86 -32.77 15.96
C PRO A 431 -10.74 -32.84 14.90
N VAL A 432 -10.42 -34.05 14.44
CA VAL A 432 -9.33 -34.32 13.49
C VAL A 432 -9.89 -34.97 12.23
N PHE A 433 -9.55 -34.40 11.08
CA PHE A 433 -9.93 -34.88 9.76
C PHE A 433 -8.68 -35.33 8.99
N PHE A 434 -8.84 -36.28 8.07
CA PHE A 434 -7.78 -36.72 7.18
C PHE A 434 -8.15 -36.37 5.74
N CYS A 435 -7.29 -35.61 5.07
CA CYS A 435 -7.42 -35.29 3.64
C CYS A 435 -6.21 -35.79 2.85
N GLN A 436 -6.42 -36.06 1.56
CA GLN A 436 -5.52 -36.86 0.73
C GLN A 436 -4.19 -36.16 0.40
N ASN A 437 -4.19 -34.82 0.31
CA ASN A 437 -3.00 -34.00 0.06
C ASN A 437 -2.43 -33.36 1.35
N SER A 438 -3.29 -33.01 2.31
CA SER A 438 -2.90 -32.31 3.54
C SER A 438 -2.60 -33.22 4.75
N GLY A 439 -3.04 -34.49 4.73
CA GLY A 439 -2.86 -35.40 5.85
C GLY A 439 -3.82 -35.14 7.01
N LEU A 440 -3.34 -35.26 8.26
CA LEU A 440 -4.14 -35.03 9.47
C LEU A 440 -4.25 -33.53 9.79
N LEU A 441 -5.47 -33.01 9.86
CA LEU A 441 -5.80 -31.62 10.18
C LEU A 441 -6.75 -31.54 11.38
N ALA A 442 -6.44 -30.69 12.35
CA ALA A 442 -7.33 -30.36 13.46
C ALA A 442 -8.06 -29.04 13.21
N VAL A 443 -9.33 -28.97 13.64
CA VAL A 443 -10.14 -27.74 13.60
C VAL A 443 -10.24 -27.17 15.01
N VAL A 444 -9.72 -25.95 15.20
CA VAL A 444 -9.65 -25.28 16.51
C VAL A 444 -10.48 -23.99 16.46
N ALA A 445 -11.32 -23.76 17.47
CA ALA A 445 -12.09 -22.52 17.58
C ALA A 445 -11.18 -21.36 17.99
N ARG A 446 -11.31 -20.20 17.34
CA ARG A 446 -10.43 -19.03 17.60
C ARG A 446 -10.58 -18.39 18.99
N GLU A 447 -11.51 -18.85 19.82
CA GLU A 447 -11.72 -18.36 21.19
C GLU A 447 -10.83 -19.07 22.24
N SER A 448 -10.21 -20.19 21.89
CA SER A 448 -9.35 -20.99 22.79
C SER A 448 -7.91 -21.07 22.29
N VAL A 449 -7.37 -19.95 21.81
CA VAL A 449 -6.01 -19.81 21.29
C VAL A 449 -5.36 -18.62 21.97
N SER A 450 -4.33 -18.88 22.80
CA SER A 450 -3.39 -17.85 23.23
C SER A 450 -2.58 -17.37 22.02
N ILE A 451 -2.12 -16.12 22.05
CA ILE A 451 -1.43 -15.49 20.90
C ILE A 451 -0.04 -16.13 20.67
N LEU A 452 0.44 -16.92 21.64
CA LEU A 452 1.76 -17.56 21.67
C LEU A 452 1.61 -19.09 21.60
N PRO A 453 2.31 -19.79 20.69
CA PRO A 453 2.50 -21.24 20.78
C PRO A 453 2.90 -21.75 22.18
N GLU A 454 2.38 -22.91 22.58
CA GLU A 454 2.49 -23.50 23.93
C GLU A 454 3.93 -23.50 24.49
N THR A 455 4.94 -23.76 23.65
CA THR A 455 6.36 -23.75 24.04
C THR A 455 6.87 -22.39 24.53
N MET A 456 6.21 -21.29 24.14
CA MET A 456 6.52 -19.94 24.61
C MET A 456 5.90 -19.69 25.98
N GLU A 457 4.71 -20.22 26.25
CA GLU A 457 4.07 -20.10 27.56
C GLU A 457 4.93 -20.77 28.64
N ASP A 458 5.43 -21.98 28.39
CA ASP A 458 6.34 -22.67 29.33
C ASP A 458 7.64 -21.87 29.57
N SER A 459 8.29 -21.39 28.50
CA SER A 459 9.50 -20.55 28.60
C SER A 459 9.26 -19.28 29.42
N LEU A 460 8.23 -18.50 29.06
CA LEU A 460 7.95 -17.21 29.68
C LEU A 460 7.35 -17.35 31.09
N CYS A 461 6.70 -18.47 31.39
CA CYS A 461 6.32 -18.82 32.76
C CYS A 461 7.52 -19.22 33.60
N SER A 462 8.53 -19.90 33.03
CA SER A 462 9.71 -20.33 33.80
C SER A 462 10.45 -19.14 34.43
N SER A 463 10.56 -18.02 33.70
CA SER A 463 11.12 -16.76 34.19
C SER A 463 10.25 -16.02 35.23
N LEU A 464 8.98 -16.39 35.38
CA LEU A 464 8.05 -15.80 36.34
C LEU A 464 7.86 -16.62 37.64
N VAL A 465 8.32 -17.87 37.72
CA VAL A 465 8.15 -18.69 38.93
C VAL A 465 8.85 -18.06 40.14
N SER A 466 9.93 -17.30 39.90
CA SER A 466 10.68 -16.54 40.90
C SER A 466 9.91 -15.31 41.46
N ALA A 467 8.88 -14.83 40.75
CA ALA A 467 8.20 -13.55 41.05
C ALA A 467 6.91 -13.67 41.89
N MET A 468 6.56 -14.85 42.40
CA MET A 468 5.33 -15.07 43.18
C MET A 468 5.44 -14.84 44.70
N GLU A 469 6.56 -14.28 45.20
CA GLU A 469 6.59 -13.72 46.56
C GLU A 469 6.02 -12.30 46.57
N THR A 470 4.80 -12.14 47.09
CA THR A 470 4.08 -10.85 47.14
C THR A 470 4.79 -9.81 48.02
N PRO A 471 5.22 -8.65 47.50
CA PRO A 471 5.80 -7.59 48.33
C PRO A 471 4.74 -6.92 49.21
N THR A 472 4.92 -6.95 50.53
CA THR A 472 3.98 -6.32 51.47
C THR A 472 4.14 -4.80 51.52
N ARG A 473 3.34 -4.09 50.71
CA ARG A 473 2.97 -2.66 50.84
C ARG A 473 4.08 -1.60 50.97
N ALA A 474 4.08 -0.70 49.99
CA ALA A 474 4.37 0.74 50.16
C ALA A 474 5.83 1.14 50.47
N ASP A 475 6.77 0.59 49.71
CA ASP A 475 8.05 1.23 49.37
C ASP A 475 8.07 1.49 47.84
N PRO A 476 8.88 2.44 47.33
CA PRO A 476 8.97 2.74 45.90
C PRO A 476 9.56 1.55 45.12
N VAL A 477 8.76 0.97 44.22
CA VAL A 477 9.12 -0.19 43.40
C VAL A 477 10.27 0.16 42.45
N ALA A 478 11.36 -0.63 42.49
CA ALA A 478 12.52 -0.42 41.64
C ALA A 478 12.19 -0.61 40.15
N GLN A 479 12.93 0.09 39.27
CA GLN A 479 12.63 0.12 37.84
C GLN A 479 12.73 -1.28 37.18
N GLU A 480 13.64 -2.14 37.64
CA GLU A 480 13.71 -3.55 37.21
C GLU A 480 12.44 -4.34 37.54
N ASP A 481 11.80 -4.07 38.68
CA ASP A 481 10.59 -4.77 39.10
C ASP A 481 9.35 -4.24 38.34
N LYS A 482 9.32 -2.95 38.00
CA LYS A 482 8.31 -2.41 37.06
C LYS A 482 8.38 -3.12 35.70
N THR A 483 9.60 -3.37 35.18
CA THR A 483 9.82 -4.15 33.94
C THR A 483 9.32 -5.59 34.07
N LYS A 484 9.61 -6.28 35.17
CA LYS A 484 9.12 -7.67 35.42
C LYS A 484 7.59 -7.72 35.48
N LEU A 485 6.95 -6.76 36.15
CA LEU A 485 5.49 -6.70 36.29
C LEU A 485 4.78 -6.35 34.97
N LEU A 486 5.35 -5.47 34.13
CA LEU A 486 4.78 -5.21 32.80
C LEU A 486 4.99 -6.40 31.84
N LYS A 487 6.09 -7.15 31.95
CA LYS A 487 6.25 -8.46 31.27
C LYS A 487 5.19 -9.47 31.74
N ALA A 488 4.84 -9.49 33.03
CA ALA A 488 3.76 -10.34 33.56
C ALA A 488 2.37 -9.94 33.02
N ALA A 489 2.06 -8.63 32.92
CA ALA A 489 0.82 -8.15 32.30
C ALA A 489 0.74 -8.53 30.80
N PHE A 490 1.85 -8.49 30.07
CA PHE A 490 1.92 -8.99 28.69
C PHE A 490 1.61 -10.48 28.57
N LEU A 491 1.99 -11.28 29.57
CA LEU A 491 1.71 -12.72 29.59
C LEU A 491 0.27 -13.05 29.98
N GLN A 492 -0.36 -12.23 30.84
CA GLN A 492 -1.82 -12.28 31.06
C GLN A 492 -2.59 -11.94 29.78
N PHE A 493 -2.21 -10.89 29.08
CA PHE A 493 -2.80 -10.51 27.79
C PHE A 493 -2.65 -11.60 26.72
N CYS A 494 -1.47 -12.20 26.59
CA CYS A 494 -1.23 -13.30 25.65
C CYS A 494 -2.11 -14.54 25.93
N ARG A 495 -2.58 -14.70 27.17
CA ARG A 495 -3.54 -15.72 27.63
C ARG A 495 -5.02 -15.29 27.49
N ASN A 496 -5.30 -14.21 26.76
CA ASN A 496 -6.60 -13.54 26.65
C ASN A 496 -7.16 -12.95 27.97
N ASP A 497 -6.38 -12.88 29.05
CA ASP A 497 -6.79 -12.17 30.27
C ASP A 497 -6.48 -10.67 30.16
N LEU A 498 -7.27 -9.98 29.34
CA LEU A 498 -7.19 -8.53 29.19
C LEU A 498 -7.52 -7.78 30.51
N VAL A 499 -8.37 -8.36 31.37
CA VAL A 499 -8.81 -7.69 32.61
C VAL A 499 -7.71 -7.78 33.69
N GLY A 500 -7.07 -8.94 33.84
CA GLY A 500 -5.87 -9.07 34.67
C GLY A 500 -4.74 -8.17 34.17
N ALA A 501 -4.46 -8.18 32.87
CA ALA A 501 -3.44 -7.31 32.26
C ALA A 501 -3.73 -5.82 32.53
N GLN A 502 -4.97 -5.36 32.30
CA GLN A 502 -5.40 -3.98 32.60
C GLN A 502 -5.23 -3.64 34.09
N THR A 503 -5.63 -4.54 34.99
CA THR A 503 -5.49 -4.32 36.45
C THR A 503 -4.03 -4.13 36.85
N VAL A 504 -3.12 -4.99 36.37
CA VAL A 504 -1.67 -4.87 36.66
C VAL A 504 -1.08 -3.59 36.06
N THR A 505 -1.50 -3.18 34.86
CA THR A 505 -1.01 -1.92 34.27
C THR A 505 -1.56 -0.67 34.96
N ASP A 506 -2.80 -0.68 35.44
CA ASP A 506 -3.42 0.45 36.14
C ASP A 506 -2.84 0.61 37.57
N GLU A 507 -2.43 -0.50 38.20
CA GLU A 507 -1.67 -0.48 39.47
C GLU A 507 -0.20 -0.02 39.27
N LEU A 508 0.43 -0.31 38.13
CA LEU A 508 1.78 0.14 37.79
C LEU A 508 1.88 1.61 37.36
N PHE A 509 0.88 2.07 36.59
CA PHE A 509 0.88 3.36 35.91
C PHE A 509 -0.51 4.02 36.09
N PRO A 510 -0.84 4.56 37.28
CA PRO A 510 -2.15 5.17 37.55
C PRO A 510 -2.46 6.32 36.59
N ALA A 511 -3.74 6.59 36.36
CA ALA A 511 -4.19 7.61 35.40
C ALA A 511 -3.94 9.07 35.87
N ASP A 512 -3.84 9.30 37.18
CA ASP A 512 -3.70 10.62 37.82
C ASP A 512 -2.23 11.00 38.13
N GLY A 513 -1.26 10.29 37.56
CA GLY A 513 0.18 10.47 37.83
C GLY A 513 0.77 11.80 37.34
N ASP A 514 1.75 12.32 38.09
CA ASP A 514 2.48 13.55 37.72
C ASP A 514 3.38 13.31 36.50
N GLY A 515 3.68 14.39 35.75
CA GLY A 515 4.32 14.32 34.43
C GLY A 515 5.73 13.72 34.36
N GLU A 516 6.36 13.41 35.50
CA GLU A 516 7.63 12.67 35.56
C GLU A 516 7.43 11.16 35.31
N GLU A 517 6.27 10.59 35.67
CA GLU A 517 5.94 9.16 35.48
C GLU A 517 5.88 8.77 33.98
N GLY A 518 5.57 9.73 33.10
CA GLY A 518 5.54 9.49 31.64
C GLY A 518 6.91 9.10 31.08
N ALA A 519 7.99 9.67 31.61
CA ALA A 519 9.36 9.33 31.20
C ALA A 519 9.79 7.96 31.74
N GLU A 520 9.27 7.53 32.89
CA GLU A 520 9.47 6.16 33.39
C GLU A 520 8.71 5.13 32.55
N LEU A 521 7.46 5.42 32.16
CA LEU A 521 6.67 4.58 31.26
C LEU A 521 7.36 4.43 29.89
N ASP A 522 7.80 5.53 29.29
CA ASP A 522 8.59 5.53 28.05
C ASP A 522 9.83 4.62 28.21
N GLY A 523 10.61 4.79 29.30
CA GLY A 523 11.80 3.99 29.57
C GLY A 523 11.55 2.49 29.74
N VAL A 524 10.53 2.10 30.52
CA VAL A 524 10.20 0.68 30.75
C VAL A 524 9.66 0.01 29.47
N VAL A 525 8.82 0.71 28.69
CA VAL A 525 8.30 0.19 27.42
C VAL A 525 9.43 -0.01 26.39
N ILE A 526 10.37 0.92 26.30
CA ILE A 526 11.53 0.81 25.41
C ILE A 526 12.45 -0.33 25.83
N GLN A 527 12.68 -0.53 27.14
CA GLN A 527 13.51 -1.64 27.61
C GLN A 527 12.90 -2.99 27.23
N ILE A 528 11.59 -3.19 27.41
CA ILE A 528 10.93 -4.44 27.02
C ILE A 528 10.98 -4.67 25.50
N ASP A 529 10.82 -3.61 24.70
CA ASP A 529 10.90 -3.71 23.24
C ASP A 529 12.32 -4.04 22.76
N LEU A 530 13.36 -3.45 23.37
CA LEU A 530 14.77 -3.80 23.11
C LEU A 530 15.11 -5.22 23.56
N ASP A 531 14.74 -5.60 24.80
CA ASP A 531 14.94 -6.95 25.35
C ASP A 531 14.37 -8.04 24.43
N LEU A 532 13.24 -7.76 23.77
CA LEU A 532 12.56 -8.67 22.86
C LEU A 532 13.14 -8.65 21.44
N VAL A 533 13.58 -7.49 20.95
CA VAL A 533 14.10 -7.32 19.58
C VAL A 533 15.51 -7.89 19.45
N ASP A 534 16.32 -7.82 20.50
CA ASP A 534 17.70 -8.35 20.55
C ASP A 534 17.83 -9.67 21.38
N ASP A 535 16.71 -10.40 21.57
CA ASP A 535 16.58 -11.62 22.41
C ASP A 535 17.45 -12.82 21.97
N TYR A 536 17.75 -13.70 22.92
CA TYR A 536 18.51 -14.94 22.72
C TYR A 536 17.61 -16.10 22.24
N PRO A 537 17.93 -16.80 21.13
CA PRO A 537 17.08 -17.84 20.56
C PRO A 537 17.21 -19.19 21.29
N ALA A 538 16.60 -19.34 22.47
CA ALA A 538 16.89 -20.44 23.40
C ALA A 538 16.45 -21.86 22.95
N SER A 539 15.76 -22.03 21.82
CA SER A 539 15.60 -23.37 21.21
C SER A 539 16.80 -23.81 20.35
N ASP A 540 17.81 -22.95 20.16
CA ASP A 540 19.10 -23.32 19.58
C ASP A 540 20.13 -23.57 20.70
N PRO A 541 20.49 -24.83 21.01
CA PRO A 541 21.33 -25.16 22.14
C PRO A 541 22.78 -24.67 22.01
N ARG A 542 23.21 -24.14 20.84
CA ARG A 542 24.55 -23.57 20.66
C ARG A 542 24.80 -22.30 21.49
N TRP A 543 23.73 -21.63 21.91
CA TRP A 543 23.78 -20.41 22.72
C TRP A 543 23.92 -20.68 24.23
N ALA A 544 23.79 -21.93 24.69
CA ALA A 544 23.80 -22.27 26.12
C ALA A 544 25.11 -21.90 26.85
N GLU A 545 26.24 -21.83 26.14
CA GLU A 545 27.55 -21.38 26.66
C GLU A 545 27.81 -19.88 26.40
N SER A 546 26.81 -19.12 25.97
CA SER A 546 26.94 -17.71 25.51
C SER A 546 25.91 -16.74 26.13
N VAL A 547 25.09 -17.25 27.05
CA VAL A 547 24.21 -16.45 27.92
C VAL A 547 24.99 -16.11 29.20
N PRO A 548 24.91 -14.87 29.74
CA PRO A 548 25.57 -14.50 30.99
C PRO A 548 25.11 -15.32 32.21
N ASP A 549 26.03 -15.57 33.15
CA ASP A 549 25.74 -16.17 34.46
C ASP A 549 24.76 -15.27 35.26
N GLY A 550 23.46 -15.58 35.18
CA GLY A 550 22.37 -14.78 35.72
C GLY A 550 21.13 -14.70 34.81
N GLU A 551 21.30 -14.96 33.51
CA GLU A 551 20.20 -14.95 32.52
C GLU A 551 19.66 -16.37 32.18
N GLU A 552 20.18 -17.42 32.84
CA GLU A 552 19.78 -18.84 32.62
C GLU A 552 18.27 -19.12 32.75
N GLU A 553 17.53 -18.27 33.47
CA GLU A 553 16.09 -18.36 33.70
C GLU A 553 15.25 -17.76 32.56
N THR A 554 15.85 -17.05 31.59
CA THR A 554 15.14 -16.36 30.49
C THR A 554 15.37 -17.05 29.15
N LYS A 555 14.62 -18.13 28.89
CA LYS A 555 14.79 -18.96 27.68
C LYS A 555 13.94 -18.45 26.51
N GLY A 556 14.46 -17.43 25.85
CA GLY A 556 13.87 -16.67 24.73
C GLY A 556 13.62 -17.38 23.40
N LEU A 557 13.24 -16.59 22.38
CA LEU A 557 12.44 -17.05 21.24
C LEU A 557 13.24 -17.42 19.97
N SER A 558 13.02 -18.61 19.42
CA SER A 558 13.87 -19.21 18.38
C SER A 558 13.51 -18.90 16.91
N GLN A 559 12.64 -17.93 16.64
CA GLN A 559 12.30 -17.55 15.27
C GLN A 559 11.96 -16.07 15.13
N TYR A 560 12.50 -15.40 14.12
CA TYR A 560 12.23 -13.98 13.80
C TYR A 560 10.73 -13.70 13.60
N PHE A 561 9.97 -14.69 13.14
CA PHE A 561 8.51 -14.65 13.05
C PHE A 561 7.81 -14.61 14.42
N LEU A 562 8.35 -15.31 15.43
CA LEU A 562 7.86 -15.29 16.81
C LEU A 562 8.19 -13.95 17.50
N ILE A 563 9.42 -13.45 17.35
CA ILE A 563 9.80 -12.12 17.84
C ILE A 563 8.87 -11.04 17.25
N TYR A 564 8.58 -11.12 15.94
CA TYR A 564 7.65 -10.21 15.27
C TYR A 564 6.21 -10.32 15.79
N LEU A 565 5.74 -11.54 16.04
CA LEU A 565 4.42 -11.76 16.64
C LEU A 565 4.34 -11.14 18.04
N CYS A 566 5.41 -11.23 18.84
CA CYS A 566 5.49 -10.59 20.15
C CYS A 566 5.53 -9.05 20.07
N VAL A 567 6.40 -8.44 19.24
CA VAL A 567 6.48 -6.96 19.08
C VAL A 567 5.13 -6.39 18.59
N ALA A 568 4.49 -7.08 17.64
CA ALA A 568 3.14 -6.73 17.20
C ALA A 568 2.10 -6.86 18.32
N SER A 569 2.20 -7.89 19.17
CA SER A 569 1.28 -8.13 20.28
C SER A 569 1.47 -7.15 21.44
N ILE A 570 2.70 -6.74 21.75
CA ILE A 570 2.99 -5.65 22.71
C ILE A 570 2.38 -4.34 22.20
N THR A 571 2.55 -4.02 20.92
CA THR A 571 1.94 -2.82 20.31
C THR A 571 0.40 -2.87 20.42
N VAL A 572 -0.22 -4.05 20.28
CA VAL A 572 -1.67 -4.23 20.45
C VAL A 572 -2.09 -4.12 21.92
N LEU A 573 -1.35 -4.71 22.86
CA LEU A 573 -1.58 -4.59 24.30
C LEU A 573 -1.57 -3.12 24.76
N LEU A 574 -0.48 -2.41 24.47
CA LEU A 574 -0.32 -1.00 24.85
C LEU A 574 -1.48 -0.14 24.32
N ARG A 575 -2.03 -0.50 23.15
CA ARG A 575 -3.21 0.14 22.58
C ARG A 575 -4.53 -0.25 23.27
N GLN A 576 -4.72 -1.52 23.62
CA GLN A 576 -5.96 -1.99 24.28
C GLN A 576 -6.06 -1.58 25.76
N VAL A 577 -4.92 -1.30 26.40
CA VAL A 577 -4.84 -0.72 27.76
C VAL A 577 -4.87 0.82 27.71
N GLY A 578 -4.51 1.44 26.58
CA GLY A 578 -4.45 2.89 26.41
C GLY A 578 -3.10 3.53 26.80
N LEU A 579 -2.14 2.75 27.32
CA LEU A 579 -0.77 3.22 27.59
C LEU A 579 -0.08 3.81 26.34
N LEU A 580 -0.40 3.31 25.14
CA LEU A 580 0.18 3.81 23.88
C LEU A 580 -0.09 5.30 23.64
N GLU A 581 -1.22 5.83 24.14
CA GLU A 581 -1.58 7.25 24.01
C GLU A 581 -0.90 8.14 25.08
N ARG A 582 -0.36 7.54 26.14
CA ARG A 582 0.40 8.21 27.22
C ARG A 582 1.90 8.30 26.94
N LEU A 583 2.41 7.57 25.95
CA LEU A 583 3.83 7.59 25.57
C LEU A 583 4.26 8.96 25.02
N GLY A 584 5.36 9.48 25.55
CA GLY A 584 5.89 10.80 25.27
C GLY A 584 6.99 10.78 24.22
N GLN A 585 8.23 10.96 24.67
CA GLN A 585 9.41 11.15 23.83
C GLN A 585 10.71 10.67 24.49
N VAL A 586 11.60 10.14 23.67
CA VAL A 586 12.92 9.62 24.05
C VAL A 586 14.00 10.18 23.13
N THR A 587 15.25 10.27 23.62
CA THR A 587 16.39 10.69 22.79
C THR A 587 16.90 9.53 21.94
N VAL A 588 16.73 9.62 20.62
CA VAL A 588 17.21 8.64 19.62
C VAL A 588 18.19 9.34 18.68
N ARG A 589 19.39 8.77 18.47
CA ARG A 589 20.44 9.38 17.61
C ARG A 589 20.74 10.85 17.98
N SER A 590 20.77 11.15 19.27
CA SER A 590 20.98 12.51 19.85
C SER A 590 19.91 13.56 19.50
N ALA A 591 18.71 13.14 19.07
CA ALA A 591 17.54 14.00 18.87
C ALA A 591 16.31 13.44 19.60
N PRO A 592 15.35 14.27 20.05
CA PRO A 592 14.09 13.76 20.60
C PRO A 592 13.21 13.14 19.51
N MET A 593 12.60 11.99 19.79
CA MET A 593 11.63 11.30 18.94
C MET A 593 10.49 10.78 19.82
N SER A 594 9.24 10.76 19.32
CA SER A 594 8.15 10.10 20.08
C SER A 594 8.37 8.60 20.19
N THR A 595 8.19 8.04 21.39
CA THR A 595 8.41 6.63 21.69
C THR A 595 7.58 5.69 20.80
N ARG A 596 6.35 6.07 20.45
CA ARG A 596 5.52 5.34 19.47
C ARG A 596 6.22 5.12 18.13
N LEU A 597 7.03 6.08 17.69
CA LEU A 597 7.75 6.03 16.42
C LEU A 597 9.06 5.23 16.52
N LEU A 598 9.63 5.09 17.73
CA LEU A 598 10.74 4.17 18.00
C LEU A 598 10.28 2.70 17.97
N LEU A 599 9.13 2.37 18.57
CA LEU A 599 8.51 1.04 18.46
C LEU A 599 8.22 0.66 16.99
N CYS A 600 7.81 1.64 16.18
CA CYS A 600 7.68 1.46 14.73
C CYS A 600 9.04 1.20 14.06
N GLU A 601 10.09 1.95 14.41
CA GLU A 601 11.45 1.74 13.90
C GLU A 601 11.99 0.33 14.21
N HIS A 602 11.75 -0.22 15.40
CA HIS A 602 12.20 -1.58 15.74
C HIS A 602 11.43 -2.65 14.96
N ALA A 603 10.11 -2.52 14.84
CA ALA A 603 9.31 -3.42 13.98
C ALA A 603 9.72 -3.35 12.50
N GLU A 604 10.10 -2.16 12.00
CA GLU A 604 10.68 -1.97 10.66
C GLU A 604 12.05 -2.64 10.50
N LYS A 605 12.95 -2.49 11.46
CA LYS A 605 14.27 -3.17 11.47
C LYS A 605 14.12 -4.68 11.46
N LEU A 606 13.16 -5.22 12.21
CA LEU A 606 12.88 -6.65 12.24
C LEU A 606 12.36 -7.19 10.89
N GLN A 607 11.52 -6.42 10.18
CA GLN A 607 11.14 -6.74 8.80
C GLN A 607 12.34 -6.70 7.84
N ALA A 608 13.21 -5.68 7.96
CA ALA A 608 14.45 -5.62 7.20
C ALA A 608 15.40 -6.81 7.50
N ALA A 609 15.51 -7.24 8.76
CA ALA A 609 16.31 -8.39 9.17
C ALA A 609 15.80 -9.71 8.56
N MET A 610 14.48 -9.91 8.48
CA MET A 610 13.90 -11.06 7.77
C MET A 610 14.25 -11.06 6.27
N VAL A 611 14.22 -9.90 5.62
CA VAL A 611 14.60 -9.78 4.20
C VAL A 611 16.10 -10.03 3.99
N LEU A 612 16.96 -9.49 4.86
CA LEU A 612 18.40 -9.78 4.83
C LEU A 612 18.67 -11.28 5.02
N LYS A 613 17.97 -11.94 5.94
CA LYS A 613 18.09 -13.40 6.16
C LYS A 613 17.64 -14.20 4.92
N ASN A 614 16.57 -13.77 4.25
CA ASN A 614 16.14 -14.37 2.98
C ASN A 614 17.20 -14.21 1.86
N HIS A 615 17.92 -13.10 1.81
CA HIS A 615 19.04 -12.91 0.88
C HIS A 615 20.32 -13.66 1.29
N HIS A 616 20.60 -13.78 2.59
CA HIS A 616 21.71 -14.59 3.14
C HIS A 616 21.62 -16.05 2.69
N THR A 617 20.42 -16.64 2.60
CA THR A 617 20.24 -18.01 2.06
C THR A 617 20.64 -18.19 0.59
N LYS A 618 20.82 -17.10 -0.17
CA LYS A 618 21.17 -17.11 -1.60
C LYS A 618 22.59 -16.63 -1.86
N HIS A 619 23.02 -15.58 -1.17
CA HIS A 619 24.28 -14.86 -1.39
C HIS A 619 25.15 -14.88 -0.12
N ALA A 620 25.25 -16.06 0.51
CA ALA A 620 25.84 -16.25 1.83
C ALA A 620 27.27 -15.71 1.96
N GLU A 621 28.13 -15.89 0.94
CA GLU A 621 29.54 -15.48 0.99
C GLU A 621 29.70 -13.97 1.19
N LEU A 622 29.07 -13.17 0.32
CA LEU A 622 29.08 -11.71 0.36
C LEU A 622 28.46 -11.17 1.64
N VAL A 623 27.32 -11.73 2.07
CA VAL A 623 26.63 -11.26 3.28
C VAL A 623 27.42 -11.64 4.54
N ASN A 624 28.07 -12.81 4.59
CA ASN A 624 28.95 -13.20 5.71
C ASN A 624 30.20 -12.31 5.79
N GLN A 625 30.75 -11.86 4.65
CA GLN A 625 31.88 -10.91 4.63
C GLN A 625 31.47 -9.55 5.22
N ALA A 626 30.36 -8.98 4.76
CA ALA A 626 29.83 -7.72 5.29
C ALA A 626 29.49 -7.81 6.80
N ILE A 627 28.89 -8.93 7.24
CA ILE A 627 28.62 -9.21 8.66
C ILE A 627 29.92 -9.30 9.48
N GLY A 628 30.95 -9.98 8.96
CA GLY A 628 32.26 -10.06 9.62
C GLY A 628 32.90 -8.69 9.83
N THR A 629 32.84 -7.83 8.82
CA THR A 629 33.30 -6.43 8.89
C THR A 629 32.48 -5.61 9.91
N ALA A 630 31.16 -5.80 9.98
CA ALA A 630 30.30 -5.12 10.96
C ALA A 630 30.62 -5.51 12.42
N LEU A 631 30.76 -6.81 12.72
CA LEU A 631 31.09 -7.26 14.08
C LEU A 631 32.49 -6.81 14.53
N GLN A 632 33.47 -6.76 13.60
CA GLN A 632 34.80 -6.22 13.89
C GLN A 632 34.75 -4.73 14.28
N ARG A 633 33.91 -3.92 13.63
CA ARG A 633 33.71 -2.50 13.97
C ARG A 633 33.12 -2.31 15.37
N ASN A 634 32.20 -3.19 15.77
CA ASN A 634 31.58 -3.17 17.10
C ASN A 634 32.47 -3.83 18.20
N ASN A 635 33.63 -4.39 17.84
CA ASN A 635 34.47 -5.24 18.71
C ASN A 635 33.71 -6.45 19.31
N ALA A 636 32.68 -6.94 18.62
CA ALA A 636 31.87 -8.06 19.09
C ALA A 636 32.65 -9.38 18.96
N ALA A 637 32.88 -10.06 20.09
CA ALA A 637 33.50 -11.37 20.11
C ALA A 637 32.48 -12.45 19.67
N VAL A 638 32.87 -13.31 18.73
CA VAL A 638 32.06 -14.45 18.28
C VAL A 638 32.44 -15.69 19.11
N PRO A 639 31.51 -16.28 19.90
CA PRO A 639 31.77 -17.52 20.64
C PRO A 639 32.08 -18.70 19.71
N PRO A 640 32.94 -19.65 20.12
CA PRO A 640 33.36 -20.77 19.25
C PRO A 640 32.25 -21.77 18.91
N SER A 641 31.09 -21.70 19.57
CA SER A 641 29.88 -22.48 19.28
C SER A 641 28.97 -21.84 18.22
N LEU A 642 29.18 -20.56 17.89
CA LEU A 642 28.30 -19.74 17.06
C LEU A 642 29.01 -19.22 15.79
N THR A 643 28.22 -18.85 14.79
CA THR A 643 28.73 -18.14 13.60
C THR A 643 28.60 -16.63 13.77
N ALA A 644 29.37 -15.88 12.98
CA ALA A 644 29.21 -14.42 12.88
C ALA A 644 27.78 -14.01 12.49
N ALA A 645 27.09 -14.81 11.66
CA ALA A 645 25.70 -14.55 11.29
C ALA A 645 24.75 -14.73 12.49
N ASP A 646 24.97 -15.75 13.35
CA ASP A 646 24.15 -15.95 14.54
C ASP A 646 24.24 -14.74 15.50
N VAL A 647 25.47 -14.26 15.75
CA VAL A 647 25.70 -13.09 16.62
C VAL A 647 25.12 -11.80 16.02
N PHE A 648 25.31 -11.56 14.71
CA PHE A 648 24.83 -10.34 14.06
C PHE A 648 23.30 -10.30 13.93
N PHE A 649 22.65 -11.42 13.59
CA PHE A 649 21.19 -11.46 13.49
C PHE A 649 20.50 -11.52 14.87
N ARG A 650 21.23 -11.58 15.99
CA ARG A 650 20.67 -11.27 17.31
C ARG A 650 20.37 -9.78 17.44
N GLU A 651 21.36 -8.93 17.14
CA GLU A 651 21.29 -7.47 17.34
C GLU A 651 20.49 -6.75 16.23
N VAL A 652 19.19 -7.08 16.12
CA VAL A 652 18.25 -6.49 15.16
C VAL A 652 18.14 -4.98 15.33
N SER A 653 18.31 -4.43 16.54
CA SER A 653 18.38 -2.98 16.78
C SER A 653 19.50 -2.28 16.00
N GLN A 654 20.58 -3.00 15.68
CA GLN A 654 21.78 -2.55 14.96
C GLN A 654 21.84 -2.98 13.49
N ILE A 655 20.78 -3.60 12.94
CA ILE A 655 20.76 -4.21 11.60
C ILE A 655 21.23 -3.27 10.46
N SER A 656 21.08 -1.95 10.63
CA SER A 656 21.53 -0.93 9.67
C SER A 656 23.04 -0.88 9.43
N LEU A 657 23.87 -1.38 10.37
CA LEU A 657 25.34 -1.36 10.23
C LEU A 657 25.85 -2.21 9.05
N VAL A 658 25.05 -3.18 8.59
CA VAL A 658 25.40 -4.02 7.43
C VAL A 658 25.51 -3.22 6.14
N PHE A 659 24.79 -2.10 6.00
CA PHE A 659 24.71 -1.35 4.75
C PHE A 659 26.04 -0.74 4.34
N ASP A 660 26.73 -0.06 5.26
CA ASP A 660 28.06 0.51 5.02
C ASP A 660 29.08 -0.58 4.68
N CYS A 661 28.98 -1.74 5.34
CA CYS A 661 29.87 -2.87 5.12
C CYS A 661 29.61 -3.52 3.74
N LEU A 662 28.36 -3.68 3.31
CA LEU A 662 28.01 -4.18 1.98
C LEU A 662 28.60 -3.31 0.86
N LEU A 663 28.57 -1.98 1.00
CA LEU A 663 29.18 -1.06 0.04
C LEU A 663 30.70 -1.15 0.02
N GLU A 664 31.35 -1.51 1.13
CA GLU A 664 32.81 -1.73 1.19
C GLU A 664 33.24 -3.07 0.62
N GLU A 665 32.42 -4.12 0.74
CA GLU A 665 32.62 -5.39 0.03
C GLU A 665 32.38 -5.21 -1.49
N GLU A 666 31.35 -4.46 -1.89
CA GLU A 666 31.09 -4.08 -3.29
C GLU A 666 32.26 -3.29 -3.89
N GLU A 667 32.69 -2.21 -3.24
CA GLU A 667 33.82 -1.41 -3.66
C GLU A 667 35.14 -2.19 -3.72
N ARG A 668 35.30 -3.27 -2.96
CA ARG A 668 36.49 -4.14 -3.01
C ARG A 668 36.38 -5.11 -4.18
N SER A 669 35.25 -5.80 -4.31
CA SER A 669 34.98 -6.72 -5.41
C SER A 669 35.04 -6.04 -6.78
N LEU A 670 34.58 -4.79 -6.90
CA LEU A 670 34.68 -3.96 -8.11
C LEU A 670 36.12 -3.58 -8.50
N LYS A 671 37.07 -3.62 -7.55
CA LYS A 671 38.51 -3.33 -7.78
C LYS A 671 39.31 -4.61 -8.08
N GLU A 672 38.84 -5.76 -7.58
CA GLU A 672 39.49 -7.07 -7.74
C GLU A 672 38.97 -7.86 -8.96
N SER A 673 37.70 -7.70 -9.32
CA SER A 673 37.04 -8.40 -10.43
C SER A 673 37.22 -7.65 -11.76
N PRO A 674 37.49 -8.34 -12.88
CA PRO A 674 37.54 -7.69 -14.19
C PRO A 674 36.14 -7.27 -14.66
N VAL A 675 36.06 -6.10 -15.29
CA VAL A 675 34.82 -5.39 -15.68
C VAL A 675 33.83 -6.27 -16.48
N ASP A 676 34.33 -7.03 -17.45
CA ASP A 676 33.48 -7.88 -18.32
C ASP A 676 33.03 -9.20 -17.65
N SER A 677 33.26 -9.38 -16.34
CA SER A 677 32.87 -10.61 -15.63
C SER A 677 31.43 -10.58 -15.12
N VAL A 678 30.81 -11.76 -15.11
CA VAL A 678 29.47 -11.95 -14.51
C VAL A 678 29.49 -11.57 -13.03
N GLN A 679 30.56 -11.90 -12.30
CA GLN A 679 30.72 -11.60 -10.88
C GLN A 679 30.72 -10.08 -10.59
N TRP A 680 31.41 -9.28 -11.41
CA TRP A 680 31.43 -7.82 -11.30
C TRP A 680 30.02 -7.22 -11.42
N ALA A 681 29.21 -7.70 -12.36
CA ALA A 681 27.82 -7.26 -12.53
C ALA A 681 26.86 -7.81 -11.44
N GLU A 682 27.06 -9.07 -11.04
CA GLU A 682 26.21 -9.76 -10.06
C GLU A 682 26.35 -9.17 -8.65
N VAL A 683 27.56 -8.78 -8.24
CA VAL A 683 27.80 -8.16 -6.91
C VAL A 683 27.06 -6.84 -6.76
N VAL A 684 27.16 -5.93 -7.74
CA VAL A 684 26.43 -4.63 -7.73
C VAL A 684 24.92 -4.87 -7.66
N LEU A 685 24.38 -5.72 -8.55
CA LEU A 685 22.95 -6.03 -8.57
C LEU A 685 22.46 -6.66 -7.26
N THR A 686 23.31 -7.47 -6.62
CA THR A 686 23.02 -8.15 -5.35
C THR A 686 23.00 -7.16 -4.19
N VAL A 687 24.06 -6.37 -4.00
CA VAL A 687 24.12 -5.37 -2.91
C VAL A 687 23.04 -4.31 -3.06
N ASN A 688 22.85 -3.79 -4.26
CA ASN A 688 21.79 -2.84 -4.57
C ASN A 688 20.40 -3.44 -4.28
N SER A 689 20.14 -4.71 -4.62
CA SER A 689 18.86 -5.34 -4.24
C SER A 689 18.73 -5.58 -2.75
N ILE A 690 19.79 -6.01 -2.04
CA ILE A 690 19.73 -6.21 -0.57
C ILE A 690 19.33 -4.92 0.13
N ILE A 691 20.03 -3.81 -0.15
CA ILE A 691 19.76 -2.49 0.45
C ILE A 691 18.33 -2.05 0.09
N LYS A 692 17.94 -2.17 -1.18
CA LYS A 692 16.61 -1.78 -1.69
C LYS A 692 15.49 -2.61 -1.07
N ASP A 693 15.59 -3.95 -1.07
CA ASP A 693 14.56 -4.85 -0.57
C ASP A 693 14.37 -4.69 0.96
N MET A 694 15.46 -4.54 1.73
CA MET A 694 15.40 -4.27 3.17
C MET A 694 14.67 -2.96 3.50
N LEU A 695 15.04 -1.87 2.83
CA LEU A 695 14.45 -0.56 3.06
C LEU A 695 13.01 -0.46 2.51
N GLN A 696 12.69 -1.17 1.43
CA GLN A 696 11.30 -1.29 0.94
C GLN A 696 10.40 -2.04 1.92
N ALA A 697 10.86 -3.12 2.56
CA ALA A 697 10.08 -3.83 3.57
C ALA A 697 9.78 -2.96 4.80
N ALA A 698 10.77 -2.17 5.25
CA ALA A 698 10.58 -1.17 6.29
C ALA A 698 9.52 -0.10 5.90
N GLY A 699 9.63 0.47 4.69
CA GLY A 699 8.65 1.42 4.17
C GLY A 699 7.23 0.85 4.08
N GLN A 700 7.08 -0.36 3.54
CA GLN A 700 5.79 -1.06 3.42
C GLN A 700 5.16 -1.37 4.79
N TYR A 701 5.97 -1.73 5.79
CA TYR A 701 5.48 -1.90 7.17
C TYR A 701 4.94 -0.58 7.72
N ARG A 702 5.71 0.51 7.59
CA ARG A 702 5.33 1.86 8.06
C ARG A 702 4.02 2.31 7.42
N GLU A 703 3.87 2.19 6.10
CA GLU A 703 2.63 2.53 5.39
C GLU A 703 1.45 1.66 5.85
N THR A 704 1.64 0.35 5.95
CA THR A 704 0.58 -0.62 6.34
C THR A 704 0.12 -0.44 7.80
N LYS A 705 1.01 0.01 8.69
CA LYS A 705 0.76 0.16 10.13
C LYS A 705 0.70 1.62 10.62
N ALA A 706 0.72 2.60 9.72
CA ALA A 706 0.66 4.04 10.07
C ALA A 706 -0.54 4.43 10.95
N SER A 707 -1.64 3.68 10.91
CA SER A 707 -2.84 3.89 11.75
C SER A 707 -2.73 3.33 13.18
N VAL A 708 -1.66 2.58 13.49
CA VAL A 708 -1.39 2.00 14.82
C VAL A 708 -0.54 2.94 15.67
N TYR A 709 0.46 3.60 15.07
CA TYR A 709 1.43 4.45 15.77
C TYR A 709 1.11 5.97 15.73
N ARG A 710 -0.02 6.35 15.10
CA ARG A 710 -0.46 7.75 14.94
C ARG A 710 -0.67 8.45 16.29
N ALA A 711 -0.35 9.74 16.35
CA ALA A 711 -0.65 10.61 17.48
C ALA A 711 -2.15 10.71 17.80
N PRO A 712 -2.55 10.82 19.07
CA PRO A 712 -3.88 11.28 19.46
C PRO A 712 -4.19 12.68 18.92
N GLU A 713 -5.43 12.95 18.52
CA GLU A 713 -5.84 14.23 17.91
C GLU A 713 -5.69 15.44 18.86
N ASN A 714 -5.57 15.21 20.17
CA ASN A 714 -5.39 16.23 21.21
C ASN A 714 -3.98 16.24 21.84
N ALA A 715 -3.00 15.54 21.25
CA ALA A 715 -1.65 15.43 21.80
C ALA A 715 -0.84 16.75 21.70
N ALA A 716 0.22 16.84 22.50
CA ALA A 716 1.23 17.89 22.35
C ALA A 716 1.98 17.75 21.01
N ALA A 717 2.62 18.83 20.55
CA ALA A 717 3.38 18.84 19.31
C ALA A 717 4.55 17.84 19.36
N GLU A 718 4.51 16.81 18.51
CA GLU A 718 5.58 15.81 18.39
C GLU A 718 6.89 16.44 17.89
N PRO A 719 8.07 15.94 18.30
CA PRO A 719 9.38 16.43 17.84
C PRO A 719 9.69 16.10 16.37
N GLU A 720 10.79 16.66 15.83
CA GLU A 720 11.26 16.45 14.45
C GLU A 720 11.46 14.95 14.13
N TYR A 721 10.63 14.37 13.26
CA TYR A 721 10.68 12.95 12.97
C TYR A 721 11.71 12.62 11.86
N ILE A 722 12.79 11.95 12.26
CA ILE A 722 13.82 11.42 11.35
C ILE A 722 13.79 9.88 11.40
N PRO A 723 13.05 9.20 10.49
CA PRO A 723 13.04 7.74 10.42
C PRO A 723 14.44 7.19 10.16
N TRP A 724 14.77 6.00 10.69
CA TRP A 724 16.09 5.38 10.46
C TRP A 724 16.41 5.16 8.97
N THR A 725 15.40 4.88 8.14
CA THR A 725 15.53 4.81 6.66
C THR A 725 15.94 6.13 6.01
N ALA A 726 15.97 7.23 6.77
CA ALA A 726 16.39 8.56 6.38
C ALA A 726 17.49 9.13 7.33
N SER A 727 18.15 8.26 8.10
CA SER A 727 19.23 8.66 9.00
C SER A 727 20.41 9.31 8.26
N GLY A 728 20.94 10.40 8.82
CA GLY A 728 22.16 11.05 8.37
C GLY A 728 23.35 10.72 9.28
N GLY A 729 24.53 11.26 8.95
CA GLY A 729 25.79 10.93 9.62
C GLY A 729 26.55 9.80 8.94
N VAL A 730 27.69 9.41 9.50
CA VAL A 730 28.49 8.27 9.05
C VAL A 730 27.73 6.98 9.36
N GLY A 731 27.57 6.08 8.38
CA GLY A 731 26.71 4.89 8.49
C GLY A 731 25.19 5.17 8.45
N GLY A 732 24.77 6.42 8.21
CA GLY A 732 23.36 6.77 8.03
C GLY A 732 22.81 6.28 6.68
N VAL A 733 21.55 5.88 6.62
CA VAL A 733 20.94 5.34 5.40
C VAL A 733 20.94 6.36 4.25
N ARG A 734 20.88 7.68 4.54
CA ARG A 734 21.08 8.72 3.51
C ARG A 734 22.49 8.70 2.92
N THR A 735 23.54 8.51 3.72
CA THR A 735 24.92 8.47 3.20
C THR A 735 25.21 7.17 2.45
N VAL A 736 24.64 6.05 2.90
CA VAL A 736 24.62 4.78 2.14
C VAL A 736 24.01 4.97 0.74
N ILE A 737 22.80 5.54 0.64
CA ILE A 737 22.13 5.73 -0.65
C ILE A 737 22.89 6.72 -1.55
N SER A 738 23.41 7.83 -1.01
CA SER A 738 24.24 8.77 -1.77
C SER A 738 25.55 8.14 -2.27
N ARG A 739 26.22 7.32 -1.44
CA ARG A 739 27.44 6.58 -1.83
C ARG A 739 27.13 5.56 -2.93
N GLN A 740 26.01 4.83 -2.83
CA GLN A 740 25.65 3.84 -3.84
C GLN A 740 25.18 4.46 -5.16
N HIS A 741 24.50 5.62 -5.11
CA HIS A 741 24.24 6.45 -6.29
C HIS A 741 25.54 6.87 -6.99
N GLU A 742 26.56 7.28 -6.22
CA GLU A 742 27.87 7.63 -6.79
C GLU A 742 28.59 6.41 -7.40
N ILE A 743 28.66 5.28 -6.68
CA ILE A 743 29.29 4.03 -7.16
C ILE A 743 28.65 3.58 -8.47
N ILE A 744 27.31 3.48 -8.50
CA ILE A 744 26.58 3.03 -9.69
C ILE A 744 26.83 3.99 -10.86
N LEU A 745 26.71 5.31 -10.67
CA LEU A 745 26.78 6.24 -11.81
C LEU A 745 28.20 6.57 -12.28
N ARG A 746 29.20 6.61 -11.39
CA ARG A 746 30.60 6.91 -11.75
C ARG A 746 31.40 5.69 -12.16
N SER A 747 31.24 4.56 -11.46
CA SER A 747 32.07 3.36 -11.68
C SER A 747 31.39 2.36 -12.61
N VAL A 748 30.12 2.04 -12.37
CA VAL A 748 29.44 0.91 -13.01
C VAL A 748 28.77 1.31 -14.34
N TYR A 749 27.95 2.36 -14.33
CA TYR A 749 27.10 2.77 -15.46
C TYR A 749 27.86 3.05 -16.77
N PRO A 750 29.07 3.66 -16.78
CA PRO A 750 29.81 3.88 -18.03
C PRO A 750 30.22 2.58 -18.72
N GLN A 751 30.46 1.52 -17.93
CA GLN A 751 30.97 0.22 -18.39
C GLN A 751 29.83 -0.79 -18.65
N ALA A 752 28.71 -0.66 -17.94
CA ALA A 752 27.54 -1.53 -18.04
C ALA A 752 26.88 -1.57 -19.44
N ASP A 753 26.31 -2.72 -19.79
CA ASP A 753 25.54 -2.91 -21.02
C ASP A 753 24.11 -2.34 -20.92
N SER A 754 23.30 -2.45 -21.99
CA SER A 754 21.93 -1.93 -21.98
C SER A 754 20.97 -2.70 -21.06
N ALA A 755 21.20 -3.98 -20.77
CA ALA A 755 20.38 -4.76 -19.85
C ALA A 755 20.72 -4.42 -18.40
N LEU A 756 22.01 -4.40 -18.04
CA LEU A 756 22.52 -4.06 -16.73
C LEU A 756 22.16 -2.61 -16.34
N ARG A 757 22.31 -1.64 -17.26
CA ARG A 757 21.86 -0.25 -17.05
C ARG A 757 20.37 -0.17 -16.73
N GLY A 758 19.52 -0.97 -17.38
CA GLY A 758 18.08 -1.01 -17.12
C GLY A 758 17.78 -1.47 -15.69
N ALA A 759 18.36 -2.60 -15.27
CA ALA A 759 18.18 -3.16 -13.94
C ALA A 759 18.75 -2.25 -12.82
N LEU A 760 19.94 -1.67 -13.04
CA LEU A 760 20.56 -0.74 -12.10
C LEU A 760 19.73 0.54 -11.94
N CYS A 761 19.16 1.09 -13.02
CA CYS A 761 18.26 2.24 -12.93
C CYS A 761 16.97 1.90 -12.16
N GLU A 762 16.33 0.75 -12.42
CA GLU A 762 15.13 0.33 -11.69
C GLU A 762 15.39 0.23 -10.17
N GLN A 763 16.50 -0.41 -9.77
CA GLN A 763 16.90 -0.53 -8.37
C GLN A 763 17.29 0.82 -7.76
N LEU A 764 18.09 1.64 -8.45
CA LEU A 764 18.55 2.94 -7.96
C LEU A 764 17.39 3.94 -7.80
N VAL A 765 16.41 3.92 -8.71
CA VAL A 765 15.19 4.74 -8.60
C VAL A 765 14.41 4.41 -7.32
N ALA A 766 14.32 3.13 -6.95
CA ALA A 766 13.70 2.72 -5.69
C ALA A 766 14.47 3.21 -4.46
N LEU A 767 15.82 3.24 -4.49
CA LEU A 767 16.62 3.85 -3.41
C LEU A 767 16.44 5.37 -3.33
N LEU A 768 16.43 6.07 -4.47
CA LEU A 768 16.18 7.51 -4.52
C LEU A 768 14.77 7.86 -4.04
N ASP A 769 13.78 7.00 -4.32
CA ASP A 769 12.42 7.17 -3.81
C ASP A 769 12.37 7.09 -2.27
N ILE A 770 13.11 6.16 -1.67
CA ILE A 770 13.21 6.02 -0.21
C ILE A 770 13.94 7.22 0.41
N TYR A 771 15.03 7.69 -0.21
CA TYR A 771 15.76 8.88 0.23
C TYR A 771 14.86 10.12 0.24
N LEU A 772 14.22 10.40 -0.89
CA LEU A 772 13.39 11.61 -1.08
C LEU A 772 12.11 11.55 -0.23
N GLY A 773 11.46 10.39 -0.13
CA GLY A 773 10.34 10.17 0.78
C GLY A 773 10.73 10.36 2.25
N GLY A 774 11.94 9.93 2.62
CA GLY A 774 12.54 10.18 3.94
C GLY A 774 12.76 11.66 4.25
N CYS A 775 13.09 12.49 3.26
CA CYS A 775 13.17 13.95 3.42
C CYS A 775 11.78 14.60 3.51
N VAL A 776 10.81 14.15 2.71
CA VAL A 776 9.42 14.65 2.77
C VAL A 776 8.78 14.32 4.11
N ALA A 777 9.02 13.15 4.69
CA ALA A 777 8.52 12.80 6.03
C ALA A 777 9.06 13.76 7.12
N GLN A 778 10.36 14.08 7.07
CA GLN A 778 11.00 15.02 7.98
C GLN A 778 10.41 16.44 7.84
N LEU A 779 10.31 16.96 6.60
CA LEU A 779 9.67 18.25 6.31
C LEU A 779 8.20 18.29 6.77
N THR A 780 7.44 17.22 6.55
CA THR A 780 6.04 17.12 6.97
C THR A 780 5.88 17.19 8.49
N SER A 781 6.79 16.56 9.26
CA SER A 781 6.76 16.62 10.73
C SER A 781 6.94 18.05 11.25
N LEU A 782 7.83 18.83 10.63
CA LEU A 782 8.02 20.24 10.94
C LEU A 782 6.83 21.11 10.47
N GLN A 783 6.23 20.80 9.32
CA GLN A 783 5.12 21.57 8.75
C GLN A 783 3.81 21.47 9.56
N GLN A 784 3.60 20.37 10.28
CA GLN A 784 2.40 20.17 11.11
C GLN A 784 2.42 20.99 12.42
N GLN A 785 3.59 21.49 12.85
CA GLN A 785 3.79 22.27 14.08
C GLN A 785 3.36 23.75 13.94
N GLN A 786 2.14 24.04 13.46
CA GLN A 786 1.73 25.39 12.99
C GLN A 786 1.50 26.50 14.06
N ARG A 787 2.33 26.59 15.10
CA ARG A 787 2.50 27.80 15.94
C ARG A 787 3.97 27.96 16.36
N PRO A 788 4.71 28.94 15.82
CA PRO A 788 6.17 28.94 15.90
C PRO A 788 6.73 29.59 17.19
N PRO A 789 7.61 28.89 17.92
CA PRO A 789 8.89 29.47 18.31
C PRO A 789 9.78 29.61 17.05
N GLY A 790 10.32 30.81 16.79
CA GLY A 790 10.90 31.16 15.48
C GLY A 790 11.98 30.21 14.94
N ALA A 791 12.78 29.60 15.82
CA ALA A 791 13.85 28.67 15.44
C ALA A 791 13.37 27.43 14.65
N GLN A 792 12.12 26.98 14.83
CA GLN A 792 11.58 25.84 14.07
C GLN A 792 11.29 26.20 12.61
N GLN A 793 10.90 27.45 12.31
CA GLN A 793 10.71 27.90 10.93
C GLN A 793 12.06 28.05 10.21
N GLU A 794 13.10 28.53 10.89
CA GLU A 794 14.46 28.59 10.35
C GLU A 794 14.99 27.19 10.02
N ARG A 795 14.72 26.20 10.91
CA ARG A 795 15.03 24.79 10.69
C ARG A 795 14.30 24.21 9.47
N TYR A 796 13.00 24.48 9.33
CA TYR A 796 12.22 24.08 8.14
C TYR A 796 12.81 24.68 6.85
N ASN A 797 13.00 26.00 6.81
CA ASN A 797 13.50 26.71 5.63
C ASN A 797 14.89 26.20 5.21
N SER A 798 15.76 25.92 6.18
CA SER A 798 17.10 25.35 5.92
C SER A 798 17.03 23.93 5.36
N LEU A 799 16.13 23.08 5.88
CA LEU A 799 15.94 21.71 5.40
C LEU A 799 15.26 21.68 4.01
N GLU A 800 14.34 22.59 3.72
CA GLU A 800 13.69 22.71 2.42
C GLU A 800 14.70 23.11 1.32
N MET A 801 15.62 24.03 1.64
CA MET A 801 16.74 24.40 0.76
C MET A 801 17.73 23.25 0.55
N GLU A 802 18.10 22.51 1.61
CA GLU A 802 18.95 21.32 1.46
C GLU A 802 18.25 20.25 0.61
N TYR A 803 16.97 19.97 0.89
CA TYR A 803 16.16 19.01 0.13
C TYR A 803 16.08 19.36 -1.36
N GLY A 804 15.79 20.64 -1.69
CA GLY A 804 15.78 21.10 -3.07
C GLY A 804 17.11 20.91 -3.79
N HIS A 805 18.23 21.20 -3.12
CA HIS A 805 19.57 20.98 -3.66
C HIS A 805 19.88 19.50 -3.87
N ARG A 806 19.67 18.65 -2.85
CA ARG A 806 19.90 17.19 -2.92
C ARG A 806 19.01 16.50 -3.95
N ARG A 807 17.74 16.93 -4.09
CA ARG A 807 16.81 16.39 -5.10
C ARG A 807 17.30 16.69 -6.52
N SER A 808 17.82 17.89 -6.77
CA SER A 808 18.47 18.23 -8.04
C SER A 808 19.75 17.43 -8.26
N GLU A 809 20.66 17.36 -7.27
CA GLU A 809 21.92 16.60 -7.31
C GLU A 809 21.73 15.12 -7.65
N LEU A 810 20.68 14.48 -7.12
CA LEU A 810 20.41 13.06 -7.33
C LEU A 810 19.66 12.76 -8.66
N LEU A 811 18.84 13.69 -9.15
CA LEU A 811 18.04 13.50 -10.38
C LEU A 811 18.74 13.99 -11.66
N GLN A 812 19.56 15.04 -11.57
CA GLN A 812 20.26 15.63 -12.73
C GLN A 812 21.16 14.62 -13.49
N PRO A 813 21.94 13.73 -12.83
CA PRO A 813 22.74 12.73 -13.54
C PRO A 813 21.88 11.72 -14.33
N LEU A 814 20.73 11.30 -13.79
CA LEU A 814 19.82 10.39 -14.48
C LEU A 814 19.16 11.06 -15.69
N LEU A 815 18.95 12.38 -15.64
CA LEU A 815 18.47 13.18 -16.77
C LEU A 815 19.52 13.25 -17.89
N GLU A 816 20.77 13.54 -17.55
CA GLU A 816 21.90 13.61 -18.49
C GLU A 816 22.22 12.25 -19.15
N LEU A 817 21.98 11.15 -18.43
CA LEU A 817 22.09 9.77 -18.93
C LEU A 817 20.85 9.31 -19.73
N GLY A 818 19.87 10.19 -19.97
CA GLY A 818 18.73 9.96 -20.86
C GLY A 818 17.59 9.11 -20.28
N GLN A 819 17.55 8.89 -18.96
CA GLN A 819 16.59 7.98 -18.31
C GLN A 819 15.21 8.63 -18.05
N TYR A 820 14.64 9.28 -19.08
CA TYR A 820 13.47 10.15 -19.02
C TYR A 820 12.16 9.53 -18.49
N GLN A 821 12.05 8.20 -18.46
CA GLN A 821 10.88 7.54 -17.86
C GLN A 821 10.99 7.55 -16.33
N TRP A 822 12.15 7.15 -15.82
CA TRP A 822 12.47 7.06 -14.40
C TRP A 822 12.59 8.43 -13.73
N VAL A 823 13.34 9.35 -14.36
CA VAL A 823 13.51 10.74 -13.89
C VAL A 823 12.16 11.42 -13.70
N ALA A 824 11.25 11.24 -14.66
CA ALA A 824 9.92 11.80 -14.57
C ALA A 824 9.08 11.18 -13.45
N ALA A 825 9.15 9.87 -13.22
CA ALA A 825 8.38 9.24 -12.14
C ALA A 825 8.74 9.84 -10.77
N LEU A 826 10.04 10.03 -10.51
CA LEU A 826 10.52 10.69 -9.28
C LEU A 826 10.17 12.18 -9.25
N ALA A 827 10.45 12.93 -10.33
CA ALA A 827 10.20 14.36 -10.38
C ALA A 827 8.70 14.72 -10.37
N GLU A 828 7.82 13.85 -10.88
CA GLU A 828 6.36 13.97 -10.74
C GLU A 828 5.85 13.63 -9.34
N LYS A 829 6.48 12.67 -8.62
CA LYS A 829 6.13 12.32 -7.23
C LYS A 829 6.59 13.39 -6.24
N TYR A 830 7.79 13.93 -6.44
CA TYR A 830 8.43 14.91 -5.55
C TYR A 830 8.31 16.36 -6.01
N CYS A 831 7.53 16.62 -7.05
CA CYS A 831 7.25 17.96 -7.59
C CYS A 831 8.55 18.76 -7.89
N ASP A 832 9.50 18.13 -8.60
CA ASP A 832 10.69 18.83 -9.11
C ASP A 832 10.40 19.47 -10.47
N PHE A 833 9.99 20.73 -10.43
CA PHE A 833 9.57 21.43 -11.64
C PHE A 833 10.75 21.76 -12.58
N ASP A 834 11.96 21.99 -12.07
CA ASP A 834 13.13 22.25 -12.94
C ASP A 834 13.47 21.00 -13.75
N ILE A 835 13.60 19.84 -13.10
CA ILE A 835 13.90 18.58 -13.78
C ILE A 835 12.80 18.20 -14.79
N LEU A 836 11.52 18.41 -14.46
CA LEU A 836 10.42 18.17 -15.40
C LEU A 836 10.46 19.11 -16.63
N VAL A 837 10.79 20.39 -16.44
CA VAL A 837 10.90 21.37 -17.54
C VAL A 837 12.16 21.11 -18.38
N GLN A 838 13.31 20.87 -17.75
CA GLN A 838 14.55 20.49 -18.43
C GLN A 838 14.33 19.24 -19.31
N MET A 839 13.70 18.19 -18.78
CA MET A 839 13.38 16.97 -19.53
C MET A 839 12.47 17.25 -20.73
N CYS A 840 11.37 18.00 -20.54
CA CYS A 840 10.44 18.32 -21.63
C CYS A 840 11.12 19.17 -22.72
N GLU A 841 12.07 20.03 -22.37
CA GLU A 841 12.84 20.83 -23.33
C GLU A 841 13.97 20.04 -24.02
N GLN A 842 14.62 19.08 -23.35
CA GLN A 842 15.59 18.17 -23.99
C GLN A 842 14.93 17.21 -24.99
N THR A 843 13.70 16.77 -24.69
CA THR A 843 12.92 15.85 -25.54
C THR A 843 11.96 16.58 -26.51
N ASP A 844 11.94 17.91 -26.48
CA ASP A 844 10.98 18.83 -27.09
C ASP A 844 9.50 18.38 -27.01
N ASN A 845 9.15 17.66 -25.94
CA ASN A 845 7.83 17.05 -25.77
C ASN A 845 6.82 18.04 -25.18
N GLN A 846 6.38 18.98 -26.02
CA GLN A 846 5.40 20.01 -25.68
C GLN A 846 4.08 19.44 -25.16
N SER A 847 3.68 18.22 -25.59
CA SER A 847 2.46 17.56 -25.08
C SER A 847 2.58 17.13 -23.62
N ARG A 848 3.77 16.71 -23.18
CA ARG A 848 4.04 16.33 -21.78
C ARG A 848 4.13 17.56 -20.89
N LEU A 849 4.72 18.65 -21.39
CA LEU A 849 4.76 19.94 -20.69
C LEU A 849 3.35 20.50 -20.43
N GLN A 850 2.48 20.47 -21.44
CA GLN A 850 1.06 20.86 -21.30
C GLN A 850 0.31 19.99 -20.28
N HIS A 851 0.58 18.67 -20.24
CA HIS A 851 0.02 17.79 -19.22
C HIS A 851 0.46 18.19 -17.80
N TYR A 852 1.73 18.57 -17.59
CA TYR A 852 2.20 19.04 -16.28
C TYR A 852 1.60 20.38 -15.86
N MET A 853 1.43 21.32 -16.79
CA MET A 853 0.75 22.59 -16.52
C MET A 853 -0.72 22.39 -16.10
N ALA A 854 -1.38 21.33 -16.57
CA ALA A 854 -2.72 20.94 -16.11
C ALA A 854 -2.70 20.13 -14.79
N LYS A 855 -1.72 19.24 -14.61
CA LYS A 855 -1.59 18.36 -13.43
C LYS A 855 -1.17 19.11 -12.16
N PHE A 856 -0.33 20.14 -12.30
CA PHE A 856 0.24 20.91 -11.20
C PHE A 856 -0.25 22.37 -11.19
N ALA A 857 -1.46 22.61 -11.70
CA ALA A 857 -2.06 23.95 -11.77
C ALA A 857 -2.16 24.62 -10.39
N ASP A 858 -2.63 23.88 -9.38
CA ASP A 858 -2.78 24.35 -7.99
C ASP A 858 -1.44 24.64 -7.29
N GLN A 859 -0.32 24.20 -7.88
CA GLN A 859 1.05 24.40 -7.37
C GLN A 859 1.82 25.47 -8.17
N ASN A 860 1.14 26.29 -8.97
CA ASN A 860 1.73 27.38 -9.77
C ASN A 860 2.82 26.96 -10.77
N PHE A 861 2.80 25.72 -11.27
CA PHE A 861 3.78 25.20 -12.23
C PHE A 861 3.94 26.09 -13.49
N ALA A 862 2.86 26.74 -13.95
CA ALA A 862 2.90 27.65 -15.09
C ALA A 862 3.76 28.90 -14.82
N ASP A 863 3.63 29.53 -13.66
CA ASP A 863 4.46 30.67 -13.25
C ASP A 863 5.94 30.25 -13.09
N PHE A 864 6.21 29.08 -12.51
CA PHE A 864 7.56 28.50 -12.49
C PHE A 864 8.15 28.35 -13.90
N LEU A 865 7.40 27.75 -14.83
CA LEU A 865 7.82 27.60 -16.23
C LEU A 865 8.09 28.94 -16.91
N PHE A 866 7.26 29.96 -16.64
CA PHE A 866 7.44 31.28 -17.24
C PHE A 866 8.70 32.01 -16.72
N ARG A 867 8.98 31.90 -15.42
CA ARG A 867 10.25 32.35 -14.82
C ARG A 867 11.44 31.63 -15.43
N TRP A 868 11.36 30.30 -15.54
CA TRP A 868 12.42 29.48 -16.14
C TRP A 868 12.71 29.87 -17.60
N TYR A 869 11.67 30.08 -18.42
CA TYR A 869 11.85 30.56 -19.79
C TYR A 869 12.43 31.99 -19.85
N MET A 870 12.13 32.87 -18.89
CA MET A 870 12.76 34.19 -18.78
C MET A 870 14.25 34.08 -18.42
N GLU A 871 14.60 33.29 -17.41
CA GLU A 871 15.97 33.09 -16.94
C GLU A 871 16.87 32.44 -17.99
N LYS A 872 16.38 31.39 -18.68
CA LYS A 872 17.11 30.75 -19.79
C LYS A 872 17.03 31.54 -21.11
N GLY A 873 16.46 32.75 -21.10
CA GLY A 873 16.38 33.65 -22.26
C GLY A 873 15.43 33.22 -23.39
N LYS A 874 14.64 32.15 -23.19
CA LYS A 874 13.76 31.49 -24.17
C LYS A 874 12.44 32.26 -24.42
N ARG A 875 12.52 33.59 -24.54
CA ARG A 875 11.35 34.50 -24.70
C ARG A 875 10.43 34.14 -25.87
N GLY A 876 10.96 33.55 -26.95
CA GLY A 876 10.15 33.05 -28.06
C GLY A 876 9.19 31.93 -27.64
N LYS A 877 9.68 30.92 -26.90
CA LYS A 877 8.83 29.84 -26.35
C LYS A 877 7.86 30.36 -25.28
N LEU A 878 8.25 31.37 -24.50
CA LEU A 878 7.36 32.02 -23.52
C LEU A 878 6.13 32.66 -24.18
N LEU A 879 6.30 33.31 -25.34
CA LEU A 879 5.22 34.00 -26.05
C LEU A 879 4.40 33.08 -26.96
N SER A 880 4.93 31.91 -27.36
CA SER A 880 4.25 30.94 -28.22
C SER A 880 3.44 29.88 -27.44
N GLN A 881 2.91 30.22 -26.26
CA GLN A 881 2.18 29.27 -25.42
C GLN A 881 0.73 29.02 -25.92
N PRO A 882 0.14 27.84 -25.67
CA PRO A 882 -1.25 27.54 -26.04
C PRO A 882 -2.29 28.48 -25.42
N ALA A 883 -3.39 28.70 -26.15
CA ALA A 883 -4.48 29.61 -25.77
C ALA A 883 -5.06 29.37 -24.36
N ALA A 884 -5.09 28.10 -23.90
CA ALA A 884 -5.56 27.74 -22.56
C ALA A 884 -4.75 28.38 -21.41
N GLN A 885 -3.54 28.88 -21.68
CA GLN A 885 -2.61 29.43 -20.70
C GLN A 885 -2.40 30.94 -20.87
N HIS A 886 -3.02 31.56 -21.87
CA HIS A 886 -2.88 32.99 -22.18
C HIS A 886 -3.29 33.91 -21.03
N GLN A 887 -4.25 33.48 -20.19
CA GLN A 887 -4.64 34.22 -18.98
C GLN A 887 -3.56 34.20 -17.89
N GLN A 888 -2.96 33.02 -17.62
CA GLN A 888 -1.88 32.88 -16.64
C GLN A 888 -0.62 33.62 -17.10
N LEU A 889 -0.30 33.54 -18.40
CA LEU A 889 0.80 34.28 -19.02
C LEU A 889 0.55 35.80 -18.96
N ALA A 890 -0.67 36.27 -19.18
CA ALA A 890 -1.02 37.67 -19.03
C ALA A 890 -0.80 38.17 -17.60
N SER A 891 -1.24 37.42 -16.57
CA SER A 891 -0.97 37.79 -15.17
C SER A 891 0.52 37.80 -14.83
N PHE A 892 1.31 36.86 -15.35
CA PHE A 892 2.78 36.86 -15.16
C PHE A 892 3.44 38.08 -15.83
N LEU A 893 3.03 38.41 -17.05
CA LEU A 893 3.60 39.51 -17.82
C LEU A 893 3.23 40.91 -17.29
N GLN A 894 2.31 41.04 -16.32
CA GLN A 894 2.07 42.32 -15.62
C GLN A 894 3.33 42.83 -14.90
N ALA A 895 4.14 41.93 -14.32
CA ALA A 895 5.43 42.26 -13.72
C ALA A 895 6.53 42.54 -14.78
N HIS A 896 6.26 42.27 -16.05
CA HIS A 896 7.20 42.35 -17.17
C HIS A 896 6.59 43.15 -18.34
N GLN A 897 6.10 44.35 -18.04
CA GLN A 897 5.40 45.24 -18.98
C GLN A 897 6.11 45.39 -20.35
N HIS A 898 7.45 45.39 -20.37
CA HIS A 898 8.28 45.46 -21.59
C HIS A 898 8.01 44.33 -22.62
N LEU A 899 7.40 43.21 -22.21
CA LEU A 899 7.02 42.08 -23.09
C LEU A 899 5.50 41.91 -23.24
N SER A 900 4.69 42.46 -22.34
CA SER A 900 3.23 42.20 -22.32
C SER A 900 2.50 42.56 -23.63
N TRP A 901 2.90 43.63 -24.31
CA TRP A 901 2.34 44.05 -25.61
C TRP A 901 2.47 42.99 -26.71
N LEU A 902 3.55 42.20 -26.73
CA LEU A 902 3.73 41.11 -27.70
C LEU A 902 2.69 40.00 -27.48
N HIS A 903 2.38 39.70 -26.21
CA HIS A 903 1.33 38.78 -25.84
C HIS A 903 -0.06 39.33 -26.16
N HIS A 904 -0.32 40.60 -25.84
CA HIS A 904 -1.60 41.26 -26.16
C HIS A 904 -1.90 41.23 -27.67
N ILE A 905 -0.91 41.51 -28.53
CA ILE A 905 -1.04 41.38 -30.00
C ILE A 905 -1.33 39.92 -30.42
N HIS A 906 -0.70 38.93 -29.79
CA HIS A 906 -0.94 37.51 -30.09
C HIS A 906 -2.34 37.04 -29.67
N VAL A 907 -2.91 37.63 -28.61
CA VAL A 907 -4.28 37.38 -28.13
C VAL A 907 -5.34 38.19 -28.91
N HIS A 908 -4.92 39.07 -29.84
CA HIS A 908 -5.75 40.08 -30.51
C HIS A 908 -6.34 41.16 -29.60
N ASP A 909 -5.80 41.35 -28.39
CA ASP A 909 -6.12 42.49 -27.52
C ASP A 909 -5.27 43.71 -27.93
N TYR A 910 -5.66 44.32 -29.04
CA TYR A 910 -4.97 45.48 -29.60
C TYR A 910 -5.08 46.73 -28.71
N HIS A 911 -6.12 46.84 -27.86
CA HIS A 911 -6.27 47.95 -26.92
C HIS A 911 -5.28 47.88 -25.76
N SER A 912 -5.15 46.71 -25.11
CA SER A 912 -4.12 46.51 -24.09
C SER A 912 -2.70 46.53 -24.68
N ALA A 913 -2.53 46.14 -25.95
CA ALA A 913 -1.26 46.34 -26.65
C ALA A 913 -0.92 47.83 -26.81
N HIS A 914 -1.85 48.65 -27.31
CA HIS A 914 -1.70 50.11 -27.44
C HIS A 914 -1.33 50.75 -26.09
N ARG A 915 -2.11 50.50 -25.02
CA ARG A 915 -1.86 51.12 -23.71
C ARG A 915 -0.49 50.75 -23.14
N THR A 916 -0.05 49.51 -23.32
CA THR A 916 1.31 49.09 -22.95
C THR A 916 2.38 49.79 -23.78
N LEU A 917 2.22 49.85 -25.11
CA LEU A 917 3.18 50.49 -26.02
C LEU A 917 3.29 51.99 -25.78
N TYR A 918 2.17 52.67 -25.54
CA TYR A 918 2.12 54.08 -25.18
C TYR A 918 2.82 54.35 -23.83
N SER A 919 2.53 53.52 -22.81
CA SER A 919 3.22 53.63 -21.52
C SER A 919 4.74 53.40 -21.63
N GLN A 920 5.18 52.47 -22.48
CA GLN A 920 6.61 52.27 -22.75
C GLN A 920 7.23 53.43 -23.54
N ALA A 921 6.51 53.99 -24.52
CA ALA A 921 6.96 55.15 -25.28
C ALA A 921 7.12 56.38 -24.38
N ASN A 922 6.20 56.59 -23.44
CA ASN A 922 6.28 57.69 -22.48
C ASN A 922 7.47 57.52 -21.53
N ALA A 923 7.75 56.29 -21.07
CA ALA A 923 8.91 55.98 -20.23
C ALA A 923 10.26 55.92 -20.98
N GLU A 924 10.27 55.86 -22.32
CA GLU A 924 11.50 55.77 -23.11
C GLU A 924 12.11 57.15 -23.39
N THR A 925 13.08 57.53 -22.56
CA THR A 925 13.88 58.76 -22.73
C THR A 925 15.31 58.50 -23.21
N ARG A 926 15.77 57.25 -23.21
CA ARG A 926 17.19 56.90 -23.43
C ARG A 926 17.56 56.72 -24.89
N TYR A 927 16.61 56.33 -25.75
CA TYR A 927 16.84 56.11 -27.18
C TYR A 927 15.72 56.70 -28.03
N PHE A 928 16.03 57.81 -28.73
CA PHE A 928 15.09 58.53 -29.60
C PHE A 928 14.38 57.62 -30.63
N VAL A 929 15.17 56.84 -31.40
CA VAL A 929 14.64 55.92 -32.43
C VAL A 929 13.72 54.86 -31.82
N LYS A 930 13.98 54.42 -30.58
CA LYS A 930 13.14 53.45 -29.88
C LYS A 930 11.81 54.08 -29.44
N LYS A 931 11.80 55.31 -28.92
CA LYS A 931 10.56 56.04 -28.59
C LYS A 931 9.67 56.21 -29.82
N LYS A 932 10.25 56.68 -30.94
CA LYS A 932 9.55 56.78 -32.23
C LYS A 932 8.97 55.44 -32.69
N THR A 933 9.74 54.36 -32.59
CA THR A 933 9.28 53.00 -32.95
C THR A 933 8.12 52.52 -32.07
N LEU A 934 8.18 52.78 -30.75
CA LEU A 934 7.12 52.42 -29.81
C LEU A 934 5.82 53.22 -30.06
N LEU A 935 5.92 54.52 -30.37
CA LEU A 935 4.74 55.32 -30.75
C LEU A 935 4.13 54.83 -32.07
N ALA A 936 4.93 54.58 -33.10
CA ALA A 936 4.42 54.06 -34.38
C ALA A 936 3.72 52.70 -34.21
N LEU A 937 4.28 51.79 -33.39
CA LEU A 937 3.62 50.53 -33.03
C LEU A 937 2.34 50.76 -32.22
N SER A 938 2.36 51.68 -31.24
CA SER A 938 1.20 52.06 -30.43
C SER A 938 0.04 52.58 -31.29
N LYS A 939 0.36 53.42 -32.28
CA LYS A 939 -0.58 53.99 -33.26
C LYS A 939 -1.18 52.91 -34.16
N LEU A 940 -0.34 51.99 -34.67
CA LEU A 940 -0.79 50.86 -35.47
C LEU A 940 -1.68 49.89 -34.67
N THR A 941 -1.42 49.69 -33.39
CA THR A 941 -2.29 48.87 -32.52
C THR A 941 -3.59 49.58 -32.15
N ALA A 942 -3.59 50.89 -31.94
CA ALA A 942 -4.83 51.66 -31.75
C ALA A 942 -5.73 51.55 -32.99
N LEU A 943 -5.18 51.84 -34.17
CA LEU A 943 -5.87 51.75 -35.47
C LEU A 943 -6.32 50.33 -35.86
N ALA A 944 -5.79 49.29 -35.20
CA ALA A 944 -6.20 47.90 -35.38
C ALA A 944 -7.15 47.38 -34.28
N SER A 945 -7.56 48.23 -33.34
CA SER A 945 -8.44 47.85 -32.22
C SER A 945 -9.90 48.22 -32.47
N ASP A 946 -10.82 47.42 -31.94
CA ASP A 946 -12.28 47.63 -32.03
C ASP A 946 -12.80 48.75 -31.09
N LEU A 947 -12.06 49.86 -30.99
CA LEU A 947 -12.43 51.01 -30.17
C LEU A 947 -13.56 51.85 -30.79
N PRO A 948 -14.38 52.55 -29.99
CA PRO A 948 -15.27 53.59 -30.48
C PRO A 948 -14.49 54.68 -31.23
N GLU A 949 -15.05 55.21 -32.32
CA GLU A 949 -14.38 56.24 -33.15
C GLU A 949 -13.93 57.46 -32.32
N ASP A 950 -14.75 57.91 -31.37
CA ASP A 950 -14.41 59.03 -30.47
C ASP A 950 -13.18 58.75 -29.58
N GLU A 951 -13.05 57.53 -29.06
CA GLU A 951 -11.92 57.14 -28.22
C GLU A 951 -10.67 56.83 -29.04
N LEU A 952 -10.84 56.28 -30.25
CA LEU A 952 -9.78 56.01 -31.19
C LEU A 952 -9.15 57.30 -31.72
N ASN A 953 -9.98 58.25 -32.19
CA ASN A 953 -9.51 59.55 -32.67
C ASN A 953 -8.67 60.24 -31.59
N LYS A 954 -9.18 60.33 -30.36
CA LYS A 954 -8.43 60.90 -29.24
C LYS A 954 -7.08 60.20 -28.99
N GLN A 955 -7.05 58.86 -28.95
CA GLN A 955 -5.80 58.10 -28.74
C GLN A 955 -4.81 58.27 -29.90
N VAL A 956 -5.28 58.52 -31.13
CA VAL A 956 -4.45 58.80 -32.29
C VAL A 956 -3.94 60.25 -32.27
N ASP A 957 -4.77 61.21 -31.89
CA ASP A 957 -4.41 62.63 -31.76
C ASP A 957 -3.37 62.84 -30.65
N ASP A 958 -3.55 62.20 -29.49
CA ASP A 958 -2.58 62.17 -28.37
C ASP A 958 -1.19 61.63 -28.84
N ILE A 959 -1.16 60.68 -29.78
CA ILE A 959 0.09 60.20 -30.40
C ILE A 959 0.61 61.16 -31.46
N VAL A 960 -0.25 61.77 -32.27
CA VAL A 960 0.15 62.69 -33.35
C VAL A 960 0.88 63.92 -32.79
N GLU A 961 0.44 64.46 -31.65
CA GLU A 961 1.18 65.57 -31.01
C GLU A 961 2.53 65.13 -30.42
N GLN A 962 2.66 63.89 -29.92
CA GLN A 962 3.99 63.35 -29.58
C GLN A 962 4.87 63.13 -30.82
N GLU A 963 4.32 62.63 -31.93
CA GLU A 963 5.04 62.49 -33.20
C GLU A 963 5.47 63.86 -33.76
N ARG A 964 4.64 64.90 -33.59
CA ARG A 964 4.96 66.29 -33.94
C ARG A 964 6.14 66.81 -33.12
N PHE A 965 6.14 66.65 -31.80
CA PHE A 965 7.31 66.98 -30.96
C PHE A 965 8.59 66.24 -31.43
N LEU A 966 8.51 64.92 -31.64
CA LEU A 966 9.67 64.13 -32.08
C LEU A 966 10.19 64.51 -33.47
N LEU A 967 9.34 65.08 -34.35
CA LEU A 967 9.76 65.57 -35.66
C LEU A 967 10.76 66.74 -35.55
N HIS A 968 10.70 67.55 -34.48
CA HIS A 968 11.70 68.59 -34.22
C HIS A 968 13.09 67.99 -33.92
N GLN A 969 13.16 66.82 -33.26
CA GLN A 969 14.43 66.10 -33.07
C GLN A 969 14.86 65.34 -34.33
N GLU A 970 13.93 64.75 -35.09
CA GLU A 970 14.26 64.04 -36.34
C GLU A 970 14.79 64.95 -37.45
N THR A 971 14.31 66.19 -37.50
CA THR A 971 14.68 67.17 -38.54
C THR A 971 15.89 68.04 -38.18
N LEU A 972 16.68 67.64 -37.18
CA LEU A 972 17.97 68.27 -36.86
C LEU A 972 18.97 68.13 -38.04
N PRO A 973 19.74 69.18 -38.39
CA PRO A 973 20.71 69.11 -39.48
C PRO A 973 21.79 68.05 -39.22
N ARG A 974 22.03 67.14 -40.19
CA ARG A 974 23.06 66.10 -40.05
C ARG A 974 24.47 66.66 -39.85
N GLN A 975 24.77 67.80 -40.48
CA GLN A 975 26.05 68.50 -40.31
C GLN A 975 26.25 68.96 -38.85
N LEU A 976 25.20 69.43 -38.18
CA LEU A 976 25.24 69.79 -36.76
C LEU A 976 25.48 68.55 -35.89
N LEU A 977 24.81 67.43 -36.18
CA LEU A 977 25.03 66.17 -35.45
C LEU A 977 26.46 65.64 -35.63
N GLU A 978 27.03 65.75 -36.83
CA GLU A 978 28.44 65.42 -37.12
C GLU A 978 29.42 66.35 -36.37
N GLU A 979 29.21 67.67 -36.37
CA GLU A 979 30.04 68.62 -35.62
C GLU A 979 29.94 68.43 -34.09
N LYS A 980 28.75 68.05 -33.58
CA LYS A 980 28.52 67.70 -32.17
C LYS A 980 28.91 66.26 -31.80
N GLN A 981 29.42 65.47 -32.75
CA GLN A 981 29.77 64.05 -32.58
C GLN A 981 28.62 63.16 -32.06
N GLN A 982 27.37 63.52 -32.36
CA GLN A 982 26.18 62.77 -31.95
C GLN A 982 25.76 61.76 -33.03
N ASN A 983 25.64 60.49 -32.63
CA ASN A 983 25.09 59.44 -33.50
C ASN A 983 23.55 59.45 -33.42
N PRO A 984 22.82 59.68 -34.53
CA PRO A 984 21.34 59.74 -34.53
C PRO A 984 20.67 58.44 -34.07
N ASP A 985 21.28 57.27 -34.31
CA ASP A 985 20.71 55.98 -33.92
C ASP A 985 20.76 55.73 -32.40
N THR A 986 21.68 56.39 -31.70
CA THR A 986 21.92 56.18 -30.26
C THR A 986 21.71 57.43 -29.40
N MET A 987 21.17 58.52 -29.97
CA MET A 987 20.93 59.74 -29.22
C MET A 987 19.75 59.57 -28.23
N PRO A 988 19.82 60.19 -27.04
CA PRO A 988 18.71 60.22 -26.10
C PRO A 988 17.57 61.10 -26.64
N LEU A 989 16.41 61.02 -25.98
CA LEU A 989 15.38 62.04 -26.14
C LEU A 989 15.91 63.38 -25.59
N LEU A 990 15.73 64.45 -26.36
CA LEU A 990 16.11 65.79 -25.95
C LEU A 990 14.85 66.58 -25.52
N SER A 991 14.96 67.37 -24.46
CA SER A 991 13.90 68.30 -24.05
C SER A 991 13.76 69.47 -25.03
N ALA A 992 12.61 70.17 -25.00
CA ALA A 992 12.37 71.33 -25.86
C ALA A 992 13.48 72.39 -25.76
N HIS A 993 13.89 72.76 -24.55
CA HIS A 993 15.02 73.67 -24.32
C HIS A 993 16.33 73.20 -24.98
N ASN A 994 16.67 71.91 -24.87
CA ASN A 994 17.89 71.36 -25.48
C ASN A 994 17.81 71.33 -27.02
N LEU A 995 16.62 71.10 -27.58
CA LEU A 995 16.39 71.17 -29.03
C LEU A 995 16.47 72.62 -29.55
N ILE A 996 15.89 73.58 -28.83
CA ILE A 996 15.99 75.02 -29.10
C ILE A 996 17.46 75.43 -29.15
N GLN A 997 18.23 75.10 -28.10
CA GLN A 997 19.65 75.44 -28.02
C GLN A 997 20.49 74.80 -29.15
N LEU A 998 20.16 73.58 -29.58
CA LEU A 998 20.80 72.98 -30.76
C LEU A 998 20.44 73.71 -32.07
N TYR A 999 19.18 74.09 -32.27
CA TYR A 999 18.76 74.80 -33.48
C TYR A 999 19.40 76.18 -33.63
N ILE A 1000 19.52 76.93 -32.53
CA ILE A 1000 20.02 78.33 -32.55
C ILE A 1000 21.53 78.46 -32.34
N CYS A 1001 22.27 77.39 -32.04
CA CYS A 1001 23.70 77.50 -31.70
C CYS A 1001 24.58 77.97 -32.88
N ASP A 1002 25.72 78.59 -32.57
CA ASP A 1002 26.68 79.09 -33.56
C ASP A 1002 27.17 77.95 -34.51
N ASP A 1003 27.26 76.71 -34.00
CA ASP A 1003 27.64 75.51 -34.76
C ASP A 1003 26.60 75.05 -35.79
N ASN A 1004 25.33 75.51 -35.72
CA ASN A 1004 24.37 75.29 -36.82
C ASN A 1004 24.65 76.27 -37.97
N ARG A 1005 25.77 76.05 -38.68
CA ARG A 1005 26.26 76.93 -39.76
C ARG A 1005 25.31 77.09 -40.94
N GLY A 1006 24.33 76.19 -41.06
CA GLY A 1006 23.29 76.20 -42.10
C GLY A 1006 21.90 76.66 -41.62
N ALA A 1007 21.80 77.21 -40.41
CA ALA A 1007 20.54 77.67 -39.82
C ALA A 1007 19.80 78.64 -40.76
N ASN A 1008 18.51 78.40 -40.96
CA ASN A 1008 17.63 79.15 -41.85
C ASN A 1008 16.27 79.43 -41.17
N GLU A 1009 15.34 80.07 -41.87
CA GLU A 1009 14.05 80.49 -41.33
C GLU A 1009 13.18 79.33 -40.82
N TYR A 1010 13.42 78.08 -41.26
CA TYR A 1010 12.72 76.90 -40.75
C TYR A 1010 13.31 76.41 -39.43
N ASP A 1011 14.63 76.48 -39.24
CA ASP A 1011 15.27 76.04 -37.98
C ASP A 1011 14.94 77.00 -36.83
N TYR A 1012 14.95 78.31 -37.07
CA TYR A 1012 14.48 79.28 -36.08
C TYR A 1012 12.97 79.20 -35.85
N LYS A 1013 12.16 78.91 -36.88
CA LYS A 1013 10.71 78.66 -36.69
C LYS A 1013 10.45 77.41 -35.84
N LYS A 1014 11.15 76.29 -36.09
CA LYS A 1014 11.10 75.10 -35.22
C LYS A 1014 11.49 75.40 -33.77
N ALA A 1015 12.44 76.30 -33.54
CA ALA A 1015 12.84 76.72 -32.19
C ALA A 1015 11.73 77.54 -31.50
N LEU A 1016 11.02 78.39 -32.24
CA LEU A 1016 9.82 79.08 -31.72
C LEU A 1016 8.66 78.11 -31.45
N ASP A 1017 8.45 77.13 -32.32
CA ASP A 1017 7.40 76.11 -32.18
C ASP A 1017 7.66 75.18 -30.97
N LEU A 1018 8.94 74.93 -30.66
CA LEU A 1018 9.33 74.17 -29.47
C LEU A 1018 9.00 74.89 -28.14
N LEU A 1019 8.71 76.19 -28.15
CA LEU A 1019 8.27 76.91 -26.94
C LEU A 1019 6.89 76.43 -26.46
N GLU A 1020 6.06 75.85 -27.33
CA GLU A 1020 4.77 75.24 -26.95
C GLU A 1020 4.95 73.95 -26.13
N TYR A 1021 6.16 73.38 -26.12
CA TYR A 1021 6.51 72.11 -25.46
C TYR A 1021 7.48 72.30 -24.28
N ILE A 1022 7.54 73.49 -23.68
CA ILE A 1022 8.24 73.75 -22.41
C ILE A 1022 7.23 73.64 -21.27
N ASP A 1023 7.51 72.79 -20.27
CA ASP A 1023 6.61 72.61 -19.13
C ASP A 1023 6.72 73.79 -18.16
N GLN A 1024 5.60 74.18 -17.54
CA GLN A 1024 5.58 75.27 -16.55
C GLN A 1024 6.39 74.97 -15.27
N GLU A 1025 6.88 73.74 -15.11
CA GLU A 1025 7.73 73.28 -14.01
C GLU A 1025 9.24 73.34 -14.33
N ASP A 1026 9.65 73.62 -15.58
CA ASP A 1026 11.07 73.62 -16.01
C ASP A 1026 11.92 74.78 -15.45
N ASP A 1027 11.31 75.79 -14.80
CA ASP A 1027 11.93 77.04 -14.30
C ASP A 1027 12.68 77.84 -15.39
N VAL A 1028 12.29 77.66 -16.66
CA VAL A 1028 12.83 78.36 -17.83
C VAL A 1028 11.94 79.53 -18.22
N ASP A 1029 12.53 80.73 -18.30
CA ASP A 1029 11.86 81.92 -18.82
C ASP A 1029 11.65 81.81 -20.35
N ILE A 1030 10.39 81.61 -20.73
CA ILE A 1030 9.93 81.48 -22.12
C ILE A 1030 10.15 82.78 -22.93
N ASP A 1031 10.01 83.95 -22.31
CA ASP A 1031 10.15 85.23 -22.99
C ASP A 1031 11.64 85.60 -23.15
N SER A 1032 12.48 85.25 -22.18
CA SER A 1032 13.94 85.26 -22.34
C SER A 1032 14.41 84.34 -23.48
N LEU A 1033 13.85 83.11 -23.60
CA LEU A 1033 14.13 82.24 -24.75
C LEU A 1033 13.67 82.84 -26.09
N LYS A 1034 12.50 83.50 -26.15
CA LYS A 1034 12.10 84.23 -27.37
C LYS A 1034 13.12 85.31 -27.74
N CYS A 1035 13.57 86.10 -26.77
CA CYS A 1035 14.63 87.09 -26.96
C CYS A 1035 15.94 86.47 -27.47
N GLU A 1036 16.32 85.30 -26.96
CA GLU A 1036 17.51 84.57 -27.41
C GLU A 1036 17.35 84.05 -28.86
N ILE A 1037 16.21 83.42 -29.19
CA ILE A 1037 15.93 82.88 -30.52
C ILE A 1037 15.90 84.00 -31.57
N PHE A 1038 15.16 85.09 -31.31
CA PHE A 1038 15.11 86.24 -32.22
C PHE A 1038 16.44 87.01 -32.27
N GLY A 1039 17.16 87.13 -31.16
CA GLY A 1039 18.47 87.77 -31.10
C GLY A 1039 19.52 87.02 -31.94
N LYS A 1040 19.54 85.70 -31.85
CA LYS A 1040 20.43 84.83 -32.65
C LYS A 1040 20.01 84.77 -34.12
N ALA A 1041 18.71 84.83 -34.44
CA ALA A 1041 18.24 84.98 -35.82
C ALA A 1041 18.76 86.30 -36.43
N LEU A 1042 18.55 87.43 -35.74
CA LEU A 1042 19.06 88.74 -36.15
C LEU A 1042 20.59 88.76 -36.30
N ARG A 1043 21.33 88.04 -35.43
CA ARG A 1043 22.80 87.94 -35.48
C ARG A 1043 23.34 87.12 -36.67
N ARG A 1044 22.51 86.30 -37.34
CA ARG A 1044 22.90 85.58 -38.59
C ARG A 1044 22.85 86.47 -39.84
N ASP A 1045 21.96 87.45 -39.86
CA ASP A 1045 21.77 88.35 -40.99
C ASP A 1045 22.85 89.46 -41.03
N ASP A 1046 23.39 89.78 -42.21
CA ASP A 1046 24.49 90.75 -42.35
C ASP A 1046 24.01 92.21 -42.46
N TRP A 1047 23.67 92.79 -41.30
CA TRP A 1047 23.37 94.23 -41.15
C TRP A 1047 24.61 95.14 -41.24
N SER A 1048 25.64 94.78 -42.03
CA SER A 1048 26.78 95.64 -42.35
C SER A 1048 26.87 96.04 -43.83
N ALA A 1049 26.15 95.36 -44.72
CA ALA A 1049 26.18 95.64 -46.17
C ALA A 1049 25.26 96.81 -46.61
N ALA A 1050 24.29 97.21 -45.77
CA ALA A 1050 23.37 98.30 -46.07
C ALA A 1050 24.01 99.67 -45.80
N ASP A 1051 24.57 100.29 -46.84
CA ASP A 1051 24.80 101.74 -46.85
C ASP A 1051 23.45 102.45 -46.64
N GLY A 1052 23.45 103.53 -45.84
CA GLY A 1052 22.24 104.15 -45.28
C GLY A 1052 21.34 104.94 -46.25
N ASN A 1053 21.14 104.40 -47.46
CA ASN A 1053 20.38 104.98 -48.57
C ASN A 1053 19.32 104.01 -49.13
N ASP A 1054 19.39 102.72 -48.80
CA ASP A 1054 18.43 101.70 -49.21
C ASP A 1054 17.16 101.69 -48.33
N ASP A 1055 16.05 101.22 -48.91
CA ASP A 1055 14.76 101.07 -48.21
C ASP A 1055 14.88 100.01 -47.09
N PRO A 1056 14.56 100.33 -45.82
CA PRO A 1056 14.70 99.41 -44.69
C PRO A 1056 13.82 98.16 -44.79
N LEU A 1057 12.79 98.14 -45.65
CA LEU A 1057 11.94 96.97 -45.90
C LEU A 1057 12.49 96.08 -47.02
N GLU A 1058 13.00 96.65 -48.12
CA GLU A 1058 13.66 95.85 -49.17
C GLU A 1058 15.03 95.33 -48.72
N ALA A 1059 15.81 96.10 -47.96
CA ALA A 1059 17.10 95.67 -47.41
C ALA A 1059 16.96 94.50 -46.40
N ALA A 1060 15.85 94.45 -45.66
CA ALA A 1060 15.57 93.38 -44.70
C ALA A 1060 14.82 92.18 -45.33
N LYS A 1061 14.33 92.30 -46.57
CA LYS A 1061 13.42 91.34 -47.23
C LYS A 1061 13.95 89.92 -47.36
N ASP A 1062 15.25 89.78 -47.57
CA ASP A 1062 15.92 88.48 -47.66
C ASP A 1062 16.47 87.96 -46.32
N SER A 1063 16.31 88.72 -45.23
CA SER A 1063 16.77 88.32 -43.89
C SER A 1063 16.02 87.11 -43.35
N VAL A 1064 16.71 86.27 -42.57
CA VAL A 1064 16.13 85.16 -41.81
C VAL A 1064 15.06 85.69 -40.85
N PHE A 1065 15.31 86.83 -40.20
CA PHE A 1065 14.34 87.47 -39.30
C PHE A 1065 13.01 87.82 -40.00
N VAL A 1066 13.03 88.50 -41.14
CA VAL A 1066 11.80 88.86 -41.88
C VAL A 1066 11.10 87.62 -42.45
N LYS A 1067 11.85 86.59 -42.87
CA LYS A 1067 11.28 85.32 -43.33
C LYS A 1067 10.55 84.56 -42.20
N ILE A 1068 10.97 84.72 -40.95
CA ILE A 1068 10.23 84.21 -39.77
C ILE A 1068 8.94 85.01 -39.55
N LEU A 1069 9.00 86.36 -39.57
CA LEU A 1069 7.81 87.22 -39.43
C LEU A 1069 6.73 86.91 -40.47
N LEU A 1070 7.14 86.72 -41.74
CA LEU A 1070 6.24 86.34 -42.83
C LEU A 1070 5.57 84.98 -42.58
N LYS A 1071 6.29 83.99 -42.02
CA LYS A 1071 5.72 82.67 -41.65
C LYS A 1071 4.72 82.78 -40.51
N LEU A 1072 5.08 83.45 -39.41
CA LEU A 1072 4.17 83.68 -38.28
C LEU A 1072 2.88 84.41 -38.71
N THR A 1073 2.99 85.37 -39.62
CA THR A 1073 1.84 86.07 -40.20
C THR A 1073 0.96 85.14 -41.06
N GLN A 1074 1.56 84.26 -41.87
CA GLN A 1074 0.85 83.27 -42.70
C GLN A 1074 0.13 82.20 -41.86
N GLU A 1075 0.66 81.87 -40.69
CA GLU A 1075 0.06 80.92 -39.73
C GLU A 1075 -0.97 81.60 -38.80
N GLY A 1076 -1.13 82.93 -38.88
CA GLY A 1076 -2.14 83.68 -38.12
C GLY A 1076 -1.74 84.00 -36.67
N VAL A 1077 -0.47 83.84 -36.30
CA VAL A 1077 0.03 84.11 -34.94
C VAL A 1077 0.06 85.63 -34.70
N PRO A 1078 -0.62 86.17 -33.66
CA PRO A 1078 -0.71 87.61 -33.44
C PRO A 1078 0.63 88.20 -32.96
N LEU A 1079 1.36 88.84 -33.89
CA LEU A 1079 2.70 89.38 -33.67
C LEU A 1079 2.74 90.40 -32.52
N GLN A 1080 1.66 91.16 -32.32
CA GLN A 1080 1.54 92.15 -31.25
C GLN A 1080 1.59 91.55 -29.83
N THR A 1081 1.36 90.24 -29.68
CA THR A 1081 1.41 89.52 -28.39
C THR A 1081 2.51 88.44 -28.37
N TYR A 1082 3.10 88.13 -29.53
CA TYR A 1082 4.08 87.05 -29.68
C TYR A 1082 5.54 87.55 -29.79
N LEU A 1083 5.76 88.78 -30.28
CA LEU A 1083 7.10 89.38 -30.39
C LEU A 1083 7.52 90.05 -29.06
N PRO A 1084 8.78 89.86 -28.59
CA PRO A 1084 9.33 90.63 -27.48
C PRO A 1084 9.42 92.14 -27.77
N ASP A 1085 9.51 92.97 -26.72
CA ASP A 1085 9.79 94.42 -26.89
C ASP A 1085 11.14 94.58 -27.61
N VAL A 1086 11.16 95.44 -28.63
CA VAL A 1086 12.37 95.86 -29.34
C VAL A 1086 13.45 96.36 -28.37
N ARG A 1087 13.07 96.92 -27.21
CA ARG A 1087 14.01 97.32 -26.14
C ARG A 1087 14.70 96.13 -25.48
N GLU A 1088 13.93 95.14 -25.03
CA GLU A 1088 14.44 93.94 -24.37
C GLU A 1088 15.31 93.13 -25.34
N LEU A 1089 14.90 93.04 -26.61
CA LEU A 1089 15.68 92.43 -27.67
C LEU A 1089 17.02 93.17 -27.93
N LEU A 1090 17.03 94.51 -27.90
CA LEU A 1090 18.25 95.33 -28.02
C LEU A 1090 19.09 95.38 -26.73
N ASP A 1091 18.55 94.95 -25.59
CA ASP A 1091 19.25 94.80 -24.31
C ASP A 1091 19.86 93.40 -24.11
N SER A 1092 19.55 92.43 -24.99
CA SER A 1092 20.17 91.10 -25.04
C SER A 1092 21.69 91.13 -25.33
N ASP A 1093 22.45 90.32 -24.61
CA ASP A 1093 23.91 90.19 -24.75
C ASP A 1093 24.34 89.77 -26.18
N ASP A 1094 23.53 88.97 -26.88
CA ASP A 1094 23.81 88.51 -28.25
C ASP A 1094 23.86 89.66 -29.27
N LEU A 1095 23.09 90.74 -29.04
CA LEU A 1095 23.02 91.90 -29.93
C LEU A 1095 23.88 93.09 -29.45
N SER A 1096 24.65 92.92 -28.37
CA SER A 1096 25.58 93.92 -27.82
C SER A 1096 26.54 94.53 -28.86
N SER A 1097 26.95 93.76 -29.86
CA SER A 1097 27.80 94.23 -30.96
C SER A 1097 27.08 95.17 -31.94
N PHE A 1098 25.81 94.90 -32.25
CA PHE A 1098 24.97 95.69 -33.16
C PHE A 1098 24.40 96.95 -32.50
N LYS A 1099 24.28 96.97 -31.17
CA LYS A 1099 23.86 98.12 -30.36
C LYS A 1099 24.66 99.41 -30.58
N THR A 1100 25.83 99.31 -31.20
CA THR A 1100 26.68 100.45 -31.61
C THR A 1100 26.28 101.09 -32.95
N LYS A 1101 25.35 100.48 -33.70
CA LYS A 1101 24.91 100.91 -35.05
C LYS A 1101 23.47 101.47 -35.02
N PRO A 1102 23.25 102.80 -35.03
CA PRO A 1102 21.90 103.36 -34.95
C PRO A 1102 21.02 103.05 -36.18
N TYR A 1103 21.62 102.71 -37.33
CA TYR A 1103 20.87 102.26 -38.51
C TYR A 1103 20.17 100.91 -38.29
N PHE A 1104 20.79 99.98 -37.54
CA PHE A 1104 20.19 98.68 -37.23
C PHE A 1104 18.95 98.82 -36.34
N GLU A 1105 19.02 99.67 -35.31
CA GLU A 1105 17.87 100.00 -34.45
C GLU A 1105 16.70 100.62 -35.25
N PHE A 1106 17.01 101.45 -36.26
CA PHE A 1106 16.01 102.04 -37.15
C PHE A 1106 15.35 101.00 -38.07
N VAL A 1107 16.15 100.16 -38.75
CA VAL A 1107 15.65 99.08 -39.62
C VAL A 1107 14.79 98.08 -38.84
N LEU A 1108 15.22 97.70 -37.63
CA LEU A 1108 14.49 96.77 -36.76
C LEU A 1108 13.11 97.35 -36.37
N ARG A 1109 13.06 98.61 -35.93
CA ARG A 1109 11.79 99.30 -35.63
C ARG A 1109 10.89 99.45 -36.85
N ALA A 1110 11.45 99.82 -38.01
CA ALA A 1110 10.68 99.95 -39.25
C ALA A 1110 10.03 98.62 -39.67
N ASN A 1111 10.74 97.50 -39.53
CA ASN A 1111 10.18 96.17 -39.82
C ASN A 1111 9.13 95.74 -38.79
N TYR A 1112 9.35 95.97 -37.50
CA TYR A 1112 8.33 95.76 -36.45
C TYR A 1112 7.06 96.57 -36.74
N GLU A 1113 7.17 97.88 -36.98
CA GLU A 1113 6.03 98.75 -37.27
C GLU A 1113 5.30 98.33 -38.57
N HIS A 1114 6.04 97.94 -39.61
CA HIS A 1114 5.46 97.47 -40.86
C HIS A 1114 4.68 96.17 -40.70
N TYR A 1115 5.28 95.11 -40.13
CA TYR A 1115 4.61 93.81 -40.01
C TYR A 1115 3.46 93.83 -38.99
N LEU A 1116 3.53 94.67 -37.96
CA LEU A 1116 2.38 94.93 -37.07
C LEU A 1116 1.24 95.66 -37.78
N GLN A 1117 1.51 96.58 -38.72
CA GLN A 1117 0.49 97.24 -39.54
C GLN A 1117 -0.09 96.33 -40.64
N VAL A 1118 0.70 95.38 -41.17
CA VAL A 1118 0.27 94.42 -42.19
C VAL A 1118 -0.65 93.32 -41.64
N GLN A 1119 -0.69 93.13 -40.31
CA GLN A 1119 -1.56 92.15 -39.64
C GLN A 1119 -2.88 92.74 -39.10
N MET A 1120 -3.08 94.07 -39.12
CA MET A 1120 -4.33 94.74 -38.69
C MET A 1120 -5.36 94.86 -39.81
#